data_AF-A0A0R3U7J6-F1
#
_entry.id   AF-A0A0R3U7J6-F1
#
_cell.length_a   1.000
_cell.length_b   1.000
_cell.length_c   1.000
_cell.angle_alpha   90.00
_cell.angle_beta   90.00
_cell.angle_gamma   90.00
#
_symmetry.space_group_name_H-M   'P 1'
#
loop_
_entity.id
_entity.type
_entity.pdbx_description
1 polymer ?
#
loop_
_entity_poly.entity_id
_entity_poly.type
_entity_poly.pdbx_seq_one_letter_code
_entity_poly.pdbx_strand_id
1 'polypeptide(L)'
;MAGSETDHCGLVVELNLKTNSCVLKPGQKLLSVLPGNGWDNLVNEERGLTTNRERYELCRVSSDGEYLIPDDMNIVDDDLNGERFIIFIEPIRSSQIELSSEVFSHFTNYTTLTAYSMNTATGVNFHLASISGDFSFEKESVRKAENSHDGLTVRSQLRHRWYTVHQLPDSQLHPRFRNRLLDVAAHIERSNITAADGISYFGSSDVEDLVGSRNGRRKSDSSKRAVFRVADSLSAAYLADLIVRDFGTHSVVAIEAGALVAKIDSLSSSTRKMTNNEKLGFETAASAAFAGFFSLKTSAKFGDSEKLVENYNSKVASSMVLSHGGPSLKASELNLTNWEMGLEDKLVAIDRRGRPIYDLITPRALPELSESLIFRLVGVVKAAVERYYAANSIVGCLDPLSIFYDNAANVAADHCEDTPFHDTTADSETAQLPFGGIYTTCEGPQDLCSHYIIPNPATGNTSCPDGYWSTKLLPPQVRSCAVNCQNQGVFQQPDCVHECAVTLSYWCAVNPMTNNTKKELGFLFGGLYTDTSTNPITNAQTCPLYYEPLQLGRRIRVCVSTDREFGRRYSLAFGGFYACQSGNPLYDVLSLNTTTWQKVQQEKRKFFGDPKNTPVDELARGNDNGENSPLVWPKQCPNGYTSHMAAIEDTCLVNYCIPANSLKTVKERQLKRPPFIQLPEFVDSAVGKEFEEAYNGPLRLVDASSGRVYQRDHGDWVMESREDERTSNITSVIQICAAVMGSVVLVIVLAVIILYVNKRFDCRRRDPCNQEGVMAT
;
A
#
# COMPACT_ATOMS: atom_id res chain seq x y z
N MET A 1 -68.44 15.03 -30.96
CA MET A 1 -68.35 13.94 -29.97
C MET A 1 -67.34 12.93 -30.48
N ALA A 2 -66.39 12.56 -29.60
CA ALA A 2 -65.28 11.60 -29.76
C ALA A 2 -64.22 11.96 -30.83
N GLY A 3 -62.91 11.96 -30.57
CA GLY A 3 -62.12 11.47 -29.43
C GLY A 3 -60.85 10.81 -30.00
N SER A 4 -59.69 11.37 -29.68
CA SER A 4 -58.36 10.94 -30.15
C SER A 4 -57.82 9.73 -29.39
N GLU A 5 -57.08 8.86 -30.08
CA GLU A 5 -56.09 7.96 -29.48
C GLU A 5 -54.78 8.08 -30.28
N THR A 6 -53.74 8.53 -29.57
CA THR A 6 -52.34 8.58 -30.00
C THR A 6 -51.66 7.31 -29.51
N ASP A 7 -51.16 6.49 -30.44
CA ASP A 7 -50.44 5.26 -30.15
C ASP A 7 -48.98 5.51 -29.73
N HIS A 8 -48.59 4.83 -28.65
CA HIS A 8 -47.25 4.69 -28.13
C HIS A 8 -46.31 3.99 -29.13
N CYS A 9 -45.21 4.64 -29.51
CA CYS A 9 -44.04 3.94 -30.05
C CYS A 9 -42.88 4.07 -29.06
N GLY A 10 -42.54 2.95 -28.43
CA GLY A 10 -41.34 2.79 -27.61
C GLY A 10 -40.07 3.01 -28.44
N LEU A 11 -39.12 3.73 -27.86
CA LEU A 11 -37.79 3.97 -28.42
C LEU A 11 -36.99 2.66 -28.46
N VAL A 12 -36.93 2.02 -29.63
CA VAL A 12 -35.98 0.93 -29.89
C VAL A 12 -34.75 1.52 -30.61
N VAL A 13 -33.55 1.17 -30.12
CA VAL A 13 -32.26 1.43 -30.78
C VAL A 13 -31.90 0.17 -31.58
N GLU A 14 -31.58 0.30 -32.85
CA GLU A 14 -31.28 -0.85 -33.72
C GLU A 14 -29.86 -1.38 -33.47
N LEU A 15 -29.77 -2.67 -33.10
CA LEU A 15 -28.54 -3.46 -33.06
C LEU A 15 -28.10 -3.82 -34.48
N ASN A 16 -26.86 -3.50 -34.86
CA ASN A 16 -26.30 -4.00 -36.10
C ASN A 16 -25.90 -5.47 -35.94
N LEU A 17 -26.78 -6.37 -36.43
CA LEU A 17 -26.62 -7.83 -36.39
C LEU A 17 -25.36 -8.37 -37.09
N LYS A 18 -24.62 -7.53 -37.84
CA LYS A 18 -23.35 -7.93 -38.48
C LYS A 18 -22.11 -7.59 -37.64
N THR A 19 -22.20 -6.69 -36.68
CA THR A 19 -21.04 -6.17 -35.92
C THR A 19 -21.20 -6.20 -34.40
N ASN A 20 -22.36 -6.62 -33.86
CA ASN A 20 -22.69 -6.58 -32.43
C ASN A 20 -22.35 -5.22 -31.78
N SER A 21 -22.64 -4.14 -32.51
CA SER A 21 -22.31 -2.76 -32.08
C SER A 21 -23.51 -1.85 -32.24
N CYS A 22 -23.78 -1.00 -31.25
CA CYS A 22 -24.84 0.00 -31.33
C CYS A 22 -24.52 1.07 -32.37
N VAL A 23 -25.54 1.45 -33.13
CA VAL A 23 -25.47 2.58 -34.04
C VAL A 23 -26.06 3.81 -33.33
N LEU A 24 -25.26 4.86 -33.16
CA LEU A 24 -25.73 6.13 -32.59
C LEU A 24 -26.74 6.78 -33.54
N LYS A 25 -27.90 7.21 -33.01
CA LYS A 25 -28.85 8.03 -33.78
C LYS A 25 -28.29 9.44 -34.02
N PRO A 26 -28.77 10.17 -35.03
CA PRO A 26 -28.37 11.57 -35.24
C PRO A 26 -28.65 12.41 -34.00
N GLY A 27 -27.60 13.02 -33.42
CA GLY A 27 -27.69 13.82 -32.19
C GLY A 27 -27.36 13.05 -30.90
N GLN A 28 -27.31 11.72 -30.90
CA GLN A 28 -26.89 10.94 -29.74
C GLN A 28 -25.37 10.92 -29.58
N LYS A 29 -24.90 11.00 -28.34
CA LYS A 29 -23.48 11.04 -27.99
C LYS A 29 -23.13 9.93 -26.99
N LEU A 30 -21.85 9.57 -26.93
CA LEU A 30 -21.32 8.77 -25.82
C LEU A 30 -20.96 9.73 -24.69
N LEU A 31 -21.48 9.48 -23.48
CA LEU A 31 -21.08 10.26 -22.33
C LEU A 31 -19.63 9.91 -21.99
N SER A 32 -18.73 10.89 -22.08
CA SER A 32 -17.31 10.71 -21.78
C SER A 32 -17.03 10.58 -20.28
N VAL A 33 -17.95 11.06 -19.45
CA VAL A 33 -17.82 11.12 -17.99
C VAL A 33 -18.59 9.97 -17.36
N LEU A 34 -17.90 8.87 -17.05
CA LEU A 34 -18.49 7.67 -16.48
C LEU A 34 -17.77 7.24 -15.17
N PRO A 35 -18.51 6.72 -14.18
CA PRO A 35 -17.93 6.10 -12.98
C PRO A 35 -17.25 4.76 -13.32
N GLY A 36 -16.72 4.08 -12.30
CA GLY A 36 -16.05 2.78 -12.45
C GLY A 36 -14.53 2.86 -12.64
N ASN A 37 -13.95 4.06 -12.53
CA ASN A 37 -12.51 4.26 -12.49
C ASN A 37 -11.99 4.09 -11.06
N GLY A 38 -10.79 3.54 -10.95
CA GLY A 38 -9.98 3.66 -9.75
C GLY A 38 -9.59 5.12 -9.49
N TRP A 39 -9.35 5.46 -8.23
CA TRP A 39 -9.07 6.82 -7.79
C TRP A 39 -7.97 6.85 -6.73
N ASP A 40 -6.92 7.63 -6.99
CA ASP A 40 -5.88 7.92 -6.02
C ASP A 40 -6.26 9.16 -5.21
N ASN A 41 -6.80 8.91 -4.02
CA ASN A 41 -7.39 9.95 -3.19
C ASN A 41 -6.37 10.88 -2.51
N LEU A 42 -5.06 10.60 -2.58
CA LEU A 42 -4.03 11.53 -2.09
C LEU A 42 -3.69 12.60 -3.13
N VAL A 43 -3.74 12.25 -4.41
CA VAL A 43 -3.36 13.11 -5.55
C VAL A 43 -4.58 13.69 -6.27
N ASN A 44 -5.77 13.13 -6.02
CA ASN A 44 -7.00 13.41 -6.76
C ASN A 44 -6.87 13.10 -8.27
N GLU A 45 -6.34 11.92 -8.59
CA GLU A 45 -6.15 11.46 -9.96
C GLU A 45 -6.89 10.15 -10.23
N GLU A 46 -7.38 10.01 -11.46
CA GLU A 46 -7.97 8.77 -11.95
C GLU A 46 -6.88 7.71 -12.19
N ARG A 47 -7.23 6.46 -11.92
CA ARG A 47 -6.39 5.26 -12.06
C ARG A 47 -7.12 4.23 -12.93
N GLY A 48 -6.59 3.01 -13.02
CA GLY A 48 -7.16 1.95 -13.87
C GLY A 48 -8.64 1.64 -13.60
N LEU A 49 -9.33 1.07 -14.59
CA LEU A 49 -10.75 0.69 -14.47
C LEU A 49 -10.94 -0.41 -13.41
N THR A 50 -11.82 -0.17 -12.45
CA THR A 50 -12.23 -1.14 -11.43
C THR A 50 -13.50 -1.87 -11.85
N THR A 51 -14.36 -1.21 -12.63
CA THR A 51 -15.64 -1.73 -13.10
C THR A 51 -15.63 -1.93 -14.61
N ASN A 52 -16.26 -3.00 -15.08
CA ASN A 52 -16.44 -3.22 -16.50
C ASN A 52 -17.49 -2.26 -17.08
N ARG A 53 -17.09 -1.41 -18.02
CA ARG A 53 -17.95 -0.42 -18.68
C ARG A 53 -17.80 -0.42 -20.20
N GLU A 54 -17.20 -1.47 -20.76
CA GLU A 54 -16.88 -1.56 -22.19
C GLU A 54 -17.98 -2.23 -23.01
N ARG A 55 -19.03 -2.74 -22.37
CA ARG A 55 -20.15 -3.43 -23.02
C ARG A 55 -21.31 -2.49 -23.28
N TYR A 56 -21.77 -2.49 -24.52
CA TYR A 56 -22.90 -1.68 -25.01
C TYR A 56 -23.88 -2.52 -25.86
N GLU A 57 -23.79 -3.84 -25.87
CA GLU A 57 -24.69 -4.77 -26.54
C GLU A 57 -26.21 -4.50 -26.34
N LEU A 58 -26.66 -3.93 -25.22
CA LEU A 58 -28.09 -3.63 -24.97
C LEU A 58 -28.53 -2.26 -25.54
N CYS A 59 -27.60 -1.45 -26.07
CA CYS A 59 -27.85 -0.15 -26.67
C CYS A 59 -28.73 0.79 -25.83
N ARG A 60 -28.48 0.82 -24.52
CA ARG A 60 -29.27 1.60 -23.57
C ARG A 60 -29.02 3.10 -23.73
N VAL A 61 -30.07 3.88 -23.52
CA VAL A 61 -30.04 5.34 -23.65
C VAL A 61 -30.44 5.99 -22.33
N SER A 62 -29.93 7.18 -22.06
CA SER A 62 -30.33 8.05 -20.95
C SER A 62 -31.81 8.41 -20.98
N SER A 63 -32.33 8.84 -19.83
CA SER A 63 -33.76 9.17 -19.65
C SER A 63 -34.24 10.34 -20.53
N ASP A 64 -33.34 11.22 -20.93
CA ASP A 64 -33.56 12.33 -21.88
C ASP A 64 -33.32 11.93 -23.35
N GLY A 65 -32.80 10.72 -23.62
CA GLY A 65 -32.58 10.21 -24.97
C GLY A 65 -31.25 10.62 -25.61
N GLU A 66 -30.43 11.43 -24.94
CA GLU A 66 -29.24 12.08 -25.52
C GLU A 66 -27.97 11.21 -25.52
N TYR A 67 -27.81 10.36 -24.50
CA TYR A 67 -26.57 9.62 -24.26
C TYR A 67 -26.76 8.12 -24.31
N LEU A 68 -25.83 7.42 -24.97
CA LEU A 68 -25.72 5.97 -24.88
C LEU A 68 -25.00 5.58 -23.57
N ILE A 69 -25.54 4.61 -22.84
CA ILE A 69 -25.06 4.16 -21.51
C ILE A 69 -24.57 2.70 -21.61
N PRO A 70 -23.50 2.31 -20.88
CA PRO A 70 -23.04 0.92 -20.81
C PRO A 70 -24.12 -0.05 -20.31
N ASP A 71 -23.94 -1.33 -20.65
CA ASP A 71 -24.86 -2.41 -20.31
C ASP A 71 -24.74 -2.95 -18.88
N ASP A 72 -25.80 -3.65 -18.48
CA ASP A 72 -25.87 -4.44 -17.26
C ASP A 72 -25.47 -5.90 -17.54
N MET A 73 -24.74 -6.57 -16.65
CA MET A 73 -24.67 -8.03 -16.70
C MET A 73 -24.71 -8.70 -15.33
N ASN A 74 -25.88 -9.24 -15.01
CA ASN A 74 -26.17 -10.62 -14.59
C ASN A 74 -27.58 -10.63 -13.99
N ILE A 75 -28.61 -10.71 -14.84
CA ILE A 75 -29.84 -11.39 -14.41
C ILE A 75 -29.51 -12.87 -14.50
N VAL A 76 -29.04 -13.43 -13.40
CA VAL A 76 -29.28 -14.85 -13.14
C VAL A 76 -30.76 -14.91 -12.76
N ASP A 77 -31.53 -15.71 -13.48
CA ASP A 77 -32.95 -15.98 -13.25
C ASP A 77 -33.26 -16.21 -11.76
N ASP A 78 -33.96 -15.26 -11.14
CA ASP A 78 -35.02 -15.40 -10.12
C ASP A 78 -35.13 -14.07 -9.35
N ASP A 79 -35.93 -13.14 -9.88
CA ASP A 79 -36.83 -12.31 -9.06
C ASP A 79 -37.64 -11.39 -9.98
N LEU A 80 -38.92 -11.75 -10.14
CA LEU A 80 -39.96 -10.89 -10.68
C LEU A 80 -40.16 -9.71 -9.72
N ASN A 81 -39.43 -8.61 -9.93
CA ASN A 81 -39.82 -7.21 -9.70
C ASN A 81 -38.58 -6.30 -9.64
N GLY A 82 -38.20 -5.69 -10.77
CA GLY A 82 -37.38 -4.48 -10.77
C GLY A 82 -36.23 -4.46 -11.77
N GLU A 83 -36.28 -3.50 -12.70
CA GLU A 83 -35.16 -3.11 -13.55
C GLU A 83 -33.96 -2.68 -12.68
N ARG A 84 -32.83 -3.40 -12.76
CA ARG A 84 -31.57 -3.02 -12.09
C ARG A 84 -30.56 -2.56 -13.13
N PHE A 85 -30.27 -1.25 -13.12
CA PHE A 85 -29.42 -0.54 -14.10
C PHE A 85 -28.02 -0.17 -13.59
N ILE A 86 -26.92 -0.81 -14.00
CA ILE A 86 -25.52 -0.61 -13.56
C ILE A 86 -25.11 0.87 -13.55
N ILE A 87 -25.46 1.63 -14.57
CA ILE A 87 -25.30 3.09 -14.58
C ILE A 87 -26.64 3.75 -14.90
N PHE A 88 -27.00 4.75 -14.12
CA PHE A 88 -28.13 5.63 -14.44
C PHE A 88 -27.71 7.10 -14.37
N ILE A 89 -28.29 7.89 -15.28
CA ILE A 89 -28.03 9.32 -15.43
C ILE A 89 -29.26 10.08 -14.95
N GLU A 90 -29.05 10.96 -13.98
CA GLU A 90 -30.05 11.87 -13.46
C GLU A 90 -29.81 13.28 -14.03
N PRO A 91 -30.67 13.79 -14.93
CA PRO A 91 -30.59 15.16 -15.43
C PRO A 91 -31.07 16.16 -14.38
N ILE A 92 -30.27 17.20 -14.13
CA ILE A 92 -30.59 18.26 -13.18
C ILE A 92 -31.44 19.32 -13.89
N ARG A 93 -32.77 19.22 -13.72
CA ARG A 93 -33.78 20.02 -14.45
C ARG A 93 -33.71 21.54 -14.22
N SER A 94 -32.98 22.03 -13.20
CA SER A 94 -32.84 23.45 -12.87
C SER A 94 -31.39 23.82 -12.55
N SER A 95 -30.48 23.59 -13.48
CA SER A 95 -29.06 23.94 -13.34
C SER A 95 -28.87 25.47 -13.35
N GLN A 96 -29.02 26.14 -12.20
CA GLN A 96 -28.55 27.52 -12.07
C GLN A 96 -27.03 27.52 -11.89
N ILE A 97 -26.36 28.56 -12.39
CA ILE A 97 -24.94 28.76 -12.16
C ILE A 97 -24.77 29.23 -10.71
N GLU A 98 -24.10 28.41 -9.90
CA GLU A 98 -23.85 28.69 -8.49
C GLU A 98 -22.57 29.51 -8.35
N LEU A 99 -22.69 30.73 -7.82
CA LEU A 99 -21.56 31.57 -7.43
C LEU A 99 -21.34 31.44 -5.92
N SER A 100 -20.16 30.99 -5.52
CA SER A 100 -19.75 30.97 -4.11
C SER A 100 -18.31 31.45 -3.92
N SER A 101 -18.02 32.02 -2.75
CA SER A 101 -16.65 32.29 -2.32
C SER A 101 -16.45 31.85 -0.87
N GLU A 102 -15.28 31.34 -0.57
CA GLU A 102 -14.90 30.81 0.74
C GLU A 102 -13.47 31.23 1.10
N VAL A 103 -13.25 31.56 2.37
CA VAL A 103 -11.92 31.88 2.91
C VAL A 103 -11.36 30.70 3.70
N PHE A 104 -10.16 30.28 3.34
CA PHE A 104 -9.40 29.22 3.99
C PHE A 104 -8.26 29.80 4.83
N SER A 105 -8.19 29.33 6.08
CA SER A 105 -7.12 29.72 7.00
C SER A 105 -5.83 28.95 6.81
N HIS A 106 -5.90 27.71 6.33
CA HIS A 106 -4.73 26.85 6.15
C HIS A 106 -5.00 25.85 5.04
N PHE A 107 -3.96 25.43 4.31
CA PHE A 107 -4.09 24.50 3.20
C PHE A 107 -4.73 23.17 3.61
N THR A 108 -4.56 22.69 4.86
CA THR A 108 -5.22 21.44 5.31
C THR A 108 -6.74 21.54 5.32
N ASN A 109 -7.28 22.74 5.57
CA ASN A 109 -8.72 23.02 5.59
C ASN A 109 -9.27 23.31 4.17
N TYR A 110 -8.38 23.44 3.18
CA TYR A 110 -8.76 23.68 1.81
C TYR A 110 -9.51 22.47 1.24
N THR A 111 -10.73 22.72 0.75
CA THR A 111 -11.55 21.71 0.08
C THR A 111 -11.24 21.72 -1.40
N THR A 112 -11.04 20.57 -2.04
CA THR A 112 -10.70 20.52 -3.48
C THR A 112 -11.92 20.71 -4.37
N LEU A 113 -11.73 21.31 -5.54
CA LEU A 113 -12.83 21.66 -6.44
C LEU A 113 -13.54 20.44 -7.07
N THR A 114 -12.79 19.46 -7.57
CA THR A 114 -13.33 18.38 -8.43
C THR A 114 -13.53 17.03 -7.73
N ALA A 115 -13.21 16.97 -6.44
CA ALA A 115 -13.21 15.74 -5.64
C ALA A 115 -13.60 16.01 -4.18
N TYR A 116 -14.40 17.06 -3.92
CA TYR A 116 -14.82 17.41 -2.56
C TYR A 116 -15.48 16.23 -1.86
N SER A 117 -16.51 15.64 -2.49
CA SER A 117 -17.28 14.57 -1.87
C SER A 117 -16.47 13.29 -1.66
N MET A 118 -15.48 13.03 -2.53
CA MET A 118 -14.54 11.91 -2.40
C MET A 118 -13.61 12.10 -1.20
N ASN A 119 -13.08 13.31 -1.01
CA ASN A 119 -12.10 13.60 0.04
C ASN A 119 -12.74 13.69 1.43
N THR A 120 -14.03 14.03 1.50
CA THR A 120 -14.80 14.04 2.75
C THR A 120 -15.39 12.67 3.13
N ALA A 121 -15.31 11.67 2.25
CA ALA A 121 -15.89 10.36 2.49
C ALA A 121 -15.16 9.61 3.62
N THR A 122 -15.92 9.17 4.63
CA THR A 122 -15.40 8.45 5.79
C THR A 122 -15.25 6.95 5.47
N GLY A 123 -14.09 6.54 4.94
CA GLY A 123 -13.83 5.13 4.58
C GLY A 123 -12.49 4.56 5.04
N VAL A 124 -11.46 5.40 5.10
CA VAL A 124 -10.13 5.05 5.65
C VAL A 124 -10.09 5.50 7.11
N ASN A 125 -9.44 4.73 7.98
CA ASN A 125 -9.32 4.97 9.43
C ASN A 125 -9.27 6.48 9.77
N PHE A 126 -10.06 6.93 10.74
CA PHE A 126 -10.40 8.36 10.96
C PHE A 126 -9.19 9.30 11.08
N HIS A 127 -8.05 8.80 11.56
CA HIS A 127 -6.79 9.55 11.64
C HIS A 127 -6.11 9.78 10.27
N LEU A 128 -6.32 8.91 9.29
CA LEU A 128 -5.70 8.92 7.95
C LEU A 128 -6.56 9.59 6.87
N ALA A 129 -7.88 9.73 7.08
CA ALA A 129 -8.76 10.44 6.14
C ALA A 129 -8.42 11.94 5.99
N SER A 130 -7.70 12.50 6.96
CA SER A 130 -7.30 13.91 7.03
C SER A 130 -6.39 14.37 5.88
N ILE A 131 -5.63 13.47 5.26
CA ILE A 131 -4.63 13.80 4.24
C ILE A 131 -5.14 13.68 2.79
N SER A 132 -6.45 13.48 2.60
CA SER A 132 -7.06 13.30 1.28
C SER A 132 -6.88 14.56 0.41
N GLY A 133 -6.35 14.38 -0.79
CA GLY A 133 -6.04 15.44 -1.76
C GLY A 133 -4.83 16.31 -1.45
N ASP A 134 -4.05 16.02 -0.38
CA ASP A 134 -2.90 16.84 0.02
C ASP A 134 -1.79 16.95 -1.01
N PHE A 135 -1.66 15.93 -1.87
CA PHE A 135 -0.67 15.88 -2.94
C PHE A 135 -1.28 16.25 -4.29
N SER A 136 -2.53 16.71 -4.32
CA SER A 136 -3.15 17.23 -5.54
C SER A 136 -2.49 18.54 -5.96
N PHE A 137 -2.47 18.78 -7.27
CA PHE A 137 -1.92 20.00 -7.85
C PHE A 137 -2.53 21.28 -7.23
N GLU A 138 -3.83 21.26 -6.96
CA GLU A 138 -4.57 22.38 -6.38
C GLU A 138 -4.10 22.67 -4.94
N LYS A 139 -4.09 21.65 -4.07
CA LYS A 139 -3.73 21.82 -2.65
C LYS A 139 -2.23 22.10 -2.45
N GLU A 140 -1.36 21.52 -3.29
CA GLU A 140 0.07 21.88 -3.32
C GLU A 140 0.29 23.32 -3.80
N SER A 141 -0.46 23.79 -4.80
CA SER A 141 -0.39 25.19 -5.24
C SER A 141 -0.79 26.16 -4.13
N VAL A 142 -1.88 25.85 -3.40
CA VAL A 142 -2.34 26.61 -2.23
C VAL A 142 -1.28 26.61 -1.13
N ARG A 143 -0.74 25.44 -0.77
CA ARG A 143 0.32 25.32 0.25
C ARG A 143 1.57 26.12 -0.11
N LYS A 144 2.04 26.05 -1.36
CA LYS A 144 3.20 26.83 -1.84
C LYS A 144 2.95 28.33 -1.76
N ALA A 145 1.75 28.77 -2.14
CA ALA A 145 1.36 30.18 -2.05
C ALA A 145 1.24 30.65 -0.59
N GLU A 146 0.67 29.84 0.30
CA GLU A 146 0.58 30.12 1.73
C GLU A 146 1.98 30.25 2.35
N ASN A 147 2.90 29.32 2.03
CA ASN A 147 4.28 29.39 2.51
C ASN A 147 5.07 30.60 1.98
N SER A 148 4.68 31.17 0.84
CA SER A 148 5.36 32.31 0.23
C SER A 148 4.83 33.66 0.72
N HIS A 149 3.51 33.76 0.93
CA HIS A 149 2.84 35.03 1.24
C HIS A 149 2.37 35.14 2.70
N ASP A 150 2.34 34.01 3.44
CA ASP A 150 1.94 33.89 4.85
C ASP A 150 0.53 34.45 5.17
N GLY A 151 -0.36 34.47 4.17
CA GLY A 151 -1.72 34.98 4.29
C GLY A 151 -2.81 33.93 4.14
N LEU A 152 -4.06 34.38 4.19
CA LEU A 152 -5.23 33.53 3.95
C LEU A 152 -5.36 33.19 2.46
N THR A 153 -6.06 32.10 2.14
CA THR A 153 -6.43 31.75 0.77
C THR A 153 -7.91 31.99 0.57
N VAL A 154 -8.29 32.62 -0.54
CA VAL A 154 -9.70 32.83 -0.90
C VAL A 154 -9.98 32.13 -2.20
N ARG A 155 -11.06 31.35 -2.25
CA ARG A 155 -11.53 30.70 -3.46
C ARG A 155 -12.89 31.25 -3.83
N SER A 156 -13.02 31.74 -5.05
CA SER A 156 -14.30 32.07 -5.68
C SER A 156 -14.55 31.11 -6.83
N GLN A 157 -15.77 30.60 -6.98
CA GLN A 157 -16.10 29.61 -8.00
C GLN A 157 -17.47 29.85 -8.64
N LEU A 158 -17.58 29.52 -9.92
CA LEU A 158 -18.80 29.38 -10.70
C LEU A 158 -18.96 27.91 -11.04
N ARG A 159 -20.00 27.27 -10.52
CA ARG A 159 -20.28 25.85 -10.75
C ARG A 159 -21.58 25.70 -11.52
N HIS A 160 -21.56 24.88 -12.56
CA HIS A 160 -22.74 24.55 -13.36
C HIS A 160 -22.86 23.03 -13.51
N ARG A 161 -23.92 22.45 -12.92
CA ARG A 161 -24.13 21.01 -12.79
C ARG A 161 -25.20 20.57 -13.78
N TRP A 162 -24.91 19.60 -14.64
CA TRP A 162 -25.86 19.13 -15.66
C TRP A 162 -26.44 17.77 -15.30
N TYR A 163 -25.56 16.81 -15.02
CA TYR A 163 -25.96 15.43 -14.76
C TYR A 163 -25.30 14.89 -13.51
N THR A 164 -26.00 13.98 -12.84
CA THR A 164 -25.38 13.06 -11.88
C THR A 164 -25.41 11.66 -12.46
N VAL A 165 -24.25 11.02 -12.53
CA VAL A 165 -24.07 9.68 -13.08
C VAL A 165 -23.75 8.74 -11.92
N HIS A 166 -24.62 7.77 -11.68
CA HIS A 166 -24.48 6.81 -10.57
C HIS A 166 -24.10 5.43 -11.08
N GLN A 167 -23.25 4.73 -10.33
CA GLN A 167 -22.94 3.32 -10.49
C GLN A 167 -23.69 2.50 -9.44
N LEU A 168 -24.24 1.35 -9.84
CA LEU A 168 -24.87 0.41 -8.92
C LEU A 168 -23.86 -0.40 -8.10
N PRO A 169 -24.27 -0.83 -6.90
CA PRO A 169 -23.42 -1.59 -5.99
C PRO A 169 -22.92 -2.93 -6.55
N ASP A 170 -23.70 -3.63 -7.39
CA ASP A 170 -23.42 -5.00 -7.88
C ASP A 170 -22.76 -5.04 -9.27
N SER A 171 -21.97 -4.02 -9.62
CA SER A 171 -21.32 -3.95 -10.94
C SER A 171 -20.22 -5.01 -11.09
N GLN A 172 -20.09 -5.61 -12.28
CA GLN A 172 -19.00 -6.55 -12.56
C GLN A 172 -17.63 -5.85 -12.51
N LEU A 173 -16.67 -6.50 -11.86
CA LEU A 173 -15.30 -6.02 -11.82
C LEU A 173 -14.69 -6.06 -13.23
N HIS A 174 -13.85 -5.06 -13.53
CA HIS A 174 -13.09 -5.06 -14.76
C HIS A 174 -12.15 -6.29 -14.81
N PRO A 175 -12.04 -7.04 -15.94
CA PRO A 175 -11.27 -8.29 -15.99
C PRO A 175 -9.84 -8.15 -15.48
N ARG A 176 -9.14 -7.07 -15.84
CA ARG A 176 -7.78 -6.78 -15.35
C ARG A 176 -7.72 -6.60 -13.83
N PHE A 177 -8.72 -5.92 -13.24
CA PHE A 177 -8.77 -5.71 -11.79
C PHE A 177 -9.10 -7.03 -11.07
N ARG A 178 -10.10 -7.77 -11.58
CA ARG A 178 -10.46 -9.12 -11.09
C ARG A 178 -9.26 -10.06 -11.08
N ASN A 179 -8.53 -10.20 -12.20
CA ASN A 179 -7.40 -11.13 -12.28
C ASN A 179 -6.29 -10.78 -11.29
N ARG A 180 -6.02 -9.49 -11.06
CA ARG A 180 -5.03 -9.05 -10.05
C ARG A 180 -5.47 -9.41 -8.63
N LEU A 181 -6.76 -9.30 -8.32
CA LEU A 181 -7.29 -9.73 -7.02
C LEU A 181 -7.18 -11.25 -6.83
N LEU A 182 -7.44 -12.03 -7.88
CA LEU A 182 -7.30 -13.49 -7.85
C LEU A 182 -5.82 -13.92 -7.72
N ASP A 183 -4.88 -13.19 -8.34
CA ASP A 183 -3.44 -13.41 -8.14
C ASP A 183 -3.05 -13.27 -6.66
N VAL A 184 -3.52 -12.20 -6.00
CA VAL A 184 -3.31 -11.99 -4.56
C VAL A 184 -3.97 -13.11 -3.74
N ALA A 185 -5.22 -13.46 -4.05
CA ALA A 185 -5.97 -14.49 -3.35
C ALA A 185 -5.26 -15.85 -3.39
N ALA A 186 -4.67 -16.22 -4.54
CA ALA A 186 -3.95 -17.47 -4.70
C ALA A 186 -2.70 -17.55 -3.79
N HIS A 187 -1.95 -16.46 -3.66
CA HIS A 187 -0.83 -16.40 -2.73
C HIS A 187 -1.29 -16.42 -1.26
N ILE A 188 -2.43 -15.80 -0.94
CA ILE A 188 -3.02 -15.88 0.42
C ILE A 188 -3.43 -17.33 0.75
N GLU A 189 -4.04 -18.04 -0.21
CA GLU A 189 -4.46 -19.43 -0.02
C GLU A 189 -3.26 -20.35 0.21
N ARG A 190 -2.19 -20.21 -0.60
CA ARG A 190 -0.95 -20.99 -0.45
C ARG A 190 -0.19 -20.71 0.84
N SER A 191 -0.15 -19.45 1.27
CA SER A 191 0.53 -19.04 2.51
C SER A 191 -0.24 -19.40 3.78
N ASN A 192 -1.56 -19.61 3.68
CA ASN A 192 -2.46 -19.86 4.80
C ASN A 192 -2.38 -18.79 5.92
N ILE A 193 -2.16 -17.52 5.53
CA ILE A 193 -2.17 -16.40 6.46
C ILE A 193 -3.59 -16.22 7.00
N THR A 194 -3.73 -16.10 8.32
CA THR A 194 -4.98 -15.66 8.94
C THR A 194 -4.96 -14.13 9.05
N ALA A 195 -6.07 -13.48 8.70
CA ALA A 195 -6.20 -12.02 8.66
C ALA A 195 -5.98 -11.30 10.01
N ALA A 196 -5.72 -12.05 11.10
CA ALA A 196 -5.51 -11.51 12.43
C ALA A 196 -4.18 -10.73 12.58
N ASP A 197 -3.18 -11.00 11.73
CA ASP A 197 -1.84 -10.44 11.85
C ASP A 197 -1.56 -9.32 10.84
N GLY A 198 -2.42 -8.30 10.79
CA GLY A 198 -2.28 -7.11 9.91
C GLY A 198 -0.97 -6.29 10.05
N ILE A 199 0.01 -6.80 10.81
CA ILE A 199 1.33 -6.21 11.05
C ILE A 199 2.46 -7.23 10.79
N SER A 200 2.19 -8.54 10.82
CA SER A 200 3.17 -9.62 10.70
C SER A 200 2.76 -10.57 9.58
N TYR A 201 3.45 -10.51 8.45
CA TYR A 201 3.14 -11.31 7.25
C TYR A 201 3.46 -12.80 7.44
N PHE A 202 4.08 -13.19 8.54
CA PHE A 202 4.40 -14.58 8.87
C PHE A 202 4.52 -14.73 10.39
N GLY A 203 4.27 -15.94 10.89
CA GLY A 203 4.26 -16.21 12.33
C GLY A 203 5.67 -16.29 12.92
N SER A 204 5.79 -16.10 14.23
CA SER A 204 7.03 -16.38 14.98
C SER A 204 7.52 -17.82 14.76
N SER A 205 6.60 -18.78 14.69
CA SER A 205 6.88 -20.19 14.37
C SER A 205 7.50 -20.40 13.00
N ASP A 206 7.09 -19.61 12.00
CA ASP A 206 7.66 -19.71 10.64
C ASP A 206 9.09 -19.18 10.63
N VAL A 207 9.36 -18.10 11.36
CA VAL A 207 10.73 -17.59 11.55
C VAL A 207 11.60 -18.60 12.27
N GLU A 208 11.09 -19.24 13.32
CA GLU A 208 11.81 -20.29 14.06
C GLU A 208 12.16 -21.50 13.18
N ASP A 209 11.22 -21.95 12.34
CA ASP A 209 11.43 -23.04 11.39
C ASP A 209 12.52 -22.73 10.35
N LEU A 210 12.65 -21.45 9.96
CA LEU A 210 13.62 -20.96 8.96
C LEU A 210 15.01 -20.68 9.52
N VAL A 211 15.09 -20.15 10.73
CA VAL A 211 16.33 -19.82 11.44
C VAL A 211 16.97 -21.08 12.05
N GLY A 212 16.14 -22.05 12.45
CA GLY A 212 16.55 -23.30 13.09
C GLY A 212 16.62 -23.22 14.61
N SER A 213 16.02 -24.22 15.28
CA SER A 213 16.12 -24.36 16.73
C SER A 213 17.51 -24.83 17.15
N ARG A 214 18.11 -24.20 18.17
CA ARG A 214 19.46 -24.52 18.71
C ARG A 214 19.64 -25.98 19.20
N ASN A 215 18.57 -26.79 19.31
CA ASN A 215 18.60 -28.09 20.00
C ASN A 215 17.83 -29.27 19.32
N GLY A 216 17.55 -29.26 18.01
CA GLY A 216 16.76 -30.34 17.39
C GLY A 216 17.14 -30.76 15.96
N ARG A 217 16.93 -32.05 15.63
CA ARG A 217 16.95 -32.55 14.24
C ARG A 217 15.78 -31.95 13.46
N ARG A 218 16.09 -31.22 12.39
CA ARG A 218 15.10 -30.61 11.49
C ARG A 218 14.32 -31.66 10.69
N LYS A 219 13.07 -31.34 10.35
CA LYS A 219 12.34 -32.03 9.29
C LYS A 219 12.45 -31.18 8.03
N SER A 220 13.06 -31.69 6.96
CA SER A 220 13.12 -31.00 5.66
C SER A 220 11.75 -30.45 5.24
N ASP A 221 10.69 -31.24 5.42
CA ASP A 221 9.31 -30.85 5.14
C ASP A 221 8.80 -29.58 5.85
N SER A 222 9.18 -29.35 7.12
CA SER A 222 8.69 -28.16 7.85
C SER A 222 9.37 -26.90 7.33
N SER A 223 10.70 -26.96 7.14
CA SER A 223 11.47 -25.85 6.58
C SER A 223 11.03 -25.49 5.15
N LYS A 224 10.73 -26.49 4.31
CA LYS A 224 10.19 -26.30 2.96
C LYS A 224 8.86 -25.54 3.01
N ARG A 225 7.93 -25.97 3.86
CA ARG A 225 6.62 -25.30 4.03
C ARG A 225 6.75 -23.88 4.59
N ALA A 226 7.67 -23.64 5.52
CA ALA A 226 7.88 -22.32 6.10
C ALA A 226 8.38 -21.31 5.05
N VAL A 227 9.36 -21.70 4.19
CA VAL A 227 9.85 -20.81 3.13
C VAL A 227 8.73 -20.47 2.15
N PHE A 228 7.96 -21.46 1.70
CA PHE A 228 6.83 -21.20 0.79
C PHE A 228 5.81 -20.24 1.41
N ARG A 229 5.42 -20.45 2.67
CA ARG A 229 4.46 -19.57 3.35
C ARG A 229 4.96 -18.13 3.47
N VAL A 230 6.22 -17.93 3.84
CA VAL A 230 6.83 -16.58 3.91
C VAL A 230 6.90 -15.94 2.53
N ALA A 231 7.35 -16.69 1.52
CA ALA A 231 7.51 -16.18 0.16
C ALA A 231 6.15 -15.79 -0.45
N ASP A 232 5.15 -16.66 -0.35
CA ASP A 232 3.78 -16.39 -0.81
C ASP A 232 3.15 -15.21 -0.06
N SER A 233 3.42 -15.07 1.24
CA SER A 233 2.91 -13.95 2.02
C SER A 233 3.48 -12.60 1.57
N LEU A 234 4.80 -12.53 1.38
CA LEU A 234 5.46 -11.34 0.87
C LEU A 234 5.00 -11.02 -0.55
N SER A 235 4.79 -12.04 -1.40
CA SER A 235 4.21 -11.89 -2.74
C SER A 235 2.78 -11.33 -2.69
N ALA A 236 1.90 -11.87 -1.83
CA ALA A 236 0.54 -11.37 -1.69
C ALA A 236 0.51 -9.89 -1.31
N ALA A 237 1.35 -9.51 -0.35
CA ALA A 237 1.43 -8.15 0.13
C ALA A 237 2.06 -7.19 -0.88
N TYR A 238 3.09 -7.64 -1.61
CA TYR A 238 3.70 -6.91 -2.74
C TYR A 238 2.70 -6.68 -3.88
N LEU A 239 1.95 -7.71 -4.27
CA LEU A 239 0.93 -7.60 -5.31
C LEU A 239 -0.23 -6.69 -4.88
N ALA A 240 -0.61 -6.70 -3.59
CA ALA A 240 -1.59 -5.77 -3.05
C ALA A 240 -1.12 -4.31 -3.12
N ASP A 241 0.16 -4.04 -2.85
CA ASP A 241 0.77 -2.72 -3.08
C ASP A 241 0.65 -2.28 -4.56
N LEU A 242 0.83 -3.21 -5.50
CA LEU A 242 0.66 -2.93 -6.93
C LEU A 242 -0.79 -2.61 -7.30
N ILE A 243 -1.78 -3.25 -6.64
CA ILE A 243 -3.19 -2.90 -6.81
C ILE A 243 -3.42 -1.44 -6.44
N VAL A 244 -2.90 -0.99 -5.29
CA VAL A 244 -3.03 0.41 -4.85
C VAL A 244 -2.33 1.38 -5.81
N ARG A 245 -1.17 0.99 -6.35
CA ARG A 245 -0.44 1.81 -7.33
C ARG A 245 -1.22 1.97 -8.65
N ASP A 246 -1.78 0.88 -9.18
CA ASP A 246 -2.34 0.82 -10.53
C ASP A 246 -3.82 1.23 -10.57
N PHE A 247 -4.59 0.94 -9.51
CA PHE A 247 -6.03 1.23 -9.40
C PHE A 247 -6.37 2.28 -8.34
N GLY A 248 -5.41 2.76 -7.55
CA GLY A 248 -5.64 3.76 -6.52
C GLY A 248 -6.22 3.18 -5.23
N THR A 249 -6.71 4.06 -4.36
CA THR A 249 -7.22 3.72 -3.03
C THR A 249 -8.73 3.59 -2.97
N HIS A 250 -9.43 4.23 -3.91
CA HIS A 250 -10.89 4.27 -3.98
C HIS A 250 -11.37 3.88 -5.38
N SER A 251 -12.65 3.58 -5.50
CA SER A 251 -13.36 3.44 -6.76
C SER A 251 -14.44 4.50 -6.85
N VAL A 252 -14.51 5.19 -7.99
CA VAL A 252 -15.53 6.20 -8.27
C VAL A 252 -16.86 5.49 -8.52
N VAL A 253 -17.86 5.76 -7.69
CA VAL A 253 -19.22 5.17 -7.79
C VAL A 253 -20.25 6.18 -8.24
N ALA A 254 -19.98 7.48 -8.15
CA ALA A 254 -20.84 8.49 -8.74
C ALA A 254 -20.04 9.70 -9.18
N ILE A 255 -20.49 10.36 -10.23
CA ILE A 255 -19.86 11.55 -10.80
C ILE A 255 -20.91 12.63 -11.04
N GLU A 256 -20.54 13.86 -10.75
CA GLU A 256 -21.30 15.03 -11.16
C GLU A 256 -20.66 15.61 -12.41
N ALA A 257 -21.38 15.57 -13.53
CA ALA A 257 -20.93 16.07 -14.83
C ALA A 257 -21.41 17.50 -15.02
N GLY A 258 -20.50 18.38 -15.45
CA GLY A 258 -20.78 19.80 -15.60
C GLY A 258 -19.55 20.58 -16.03
N ALA A 259 -19.53 21.86 -15.68
CA ALA A 259 -18.37 22.73 -15.86
C ALA A 259 -18.20 23.65 -14.64
N LEU A 260 -16.96 24.04 -14.40
CA LEU A 260 -16.57 24.80 -13.23
C LEU A 260 -15.44 25.77 -13.59
N VAL A 261 -15.53 27.00 -13.10
CA VAL A 261 -14.41 27.95 -13.13
C VAL A 261 -14.18 28.46 -11.72
N ALA A 262 -12.93 28.48 -11.28
CA ALA A 262 -12.55 28.98 -9.97
C ALA A 262 -11.38 29.94 -10.07
N LYS A 263 -11.37 30.94 -9.19
CA LYS A 263 -10.27 31.85 -8.94
C LYS A 263 -9.79 31.65 -7.51
N ILE A 264 -8.51 31.35 -7.36
CA ILE A 264 -7.85 31.13 -6.07
C ILE A 264 -6.89 32.31 -5.87
N ASP A 265 -7.20 33.15 -4.89
CA ASP A 265 -6.40 34.30 -4.51
C ASP A 265 -5.65 33.99 -3.21
N SER A 266 -4.34 34.22 -3.20
CA SER A 266 -3.52 34.16 -2.00
C SER A 266 -3.31 35.58 -1.47
N LEU A 267 -3.66 35.81 -0.21
CA LEU A 267 -3.60 37.13 0.41
C LEU A 267 -2.25 37.38 1.09
N SER A 268 -1.99 38.64 1.41
CA SER A 268 -0.81 39.07 2.18
C SER A 268 -0.85 38.60 3.65
N SER A 269 0.33 38.50 4.27
CA SER A 269 0.51 38.12 5.68
C SER A 269 -0.30 38.93 6.69
N SER A 270 -0.62 40.19 6.37
CA SER A 270 -1.49 41.03 7.21
C SER A 270 -2.88 40.44 7.47
N THR A 271 -3.33 39.51 6.62
CA THR A 271 -4.66 38.88 6.71
C THR A 271 -4.73 37.71 7.70
N ARG A 272 -3.58 37.16 8.14
CA ARG A 272 -3.51 35.97 8.99
C ARG A 272 -4.28 36.11 10.32
N LYS A 273 -4.23 37.31 10.91
CA LYS A 273 -4.82 37.64 12.21
C LYS A 273 -6.25 38.16 12.13
N MET A 274 -6.88 38.09 10.95
CA MET A 274 -8.25 38.57 10.77
C MET A 274 -9.25 37.75 11.58
N THR A 275 -10.22 38.46 12.15
CA THR A 275 -11.37 37.90 12.85
C THR A 275 -12.34 37.23 11.88
N ASN A 276 -13.22 36.36 12.38
CA ASN A 276 -14.21 35.67 11.54
C ASN A 276 -15.17 36.66 10.84
N ASN A 277 -15.48 37.80 11.46
CA ASN A 277 -16.32 38.83 10.84
C ASN A 277 -15.61 39.52 9.66
N GLU A 278 -14.31 39.79 9.78
CA GLU A 278 -13.52 40.35 8.68
C GLU A 278 -13.36 39.36 7.53
N LYS A 279 -13.19 38.06 7.83
CA LYS A 279 -13.16 36.99 6.83
C LYS A 279 -14.45 36.94 6.02
N LEU A 280 -15.62 37.01 6.67
CA LEU A 280 -16.92 37.09 5.99
C LEU A 280 -17.02 38.33 5.09
N GLY A 281 -16.50 39.47 5.54
CA GLY A 281 -16.38 40.67 4.71
C GLY A 281 -15.55 40.41 3.44
N PHE A 282 -14.41 39.73 3.58
CA PHE A 282 -13.55 39.36 2.45
C PHE A 282 -14.20 38.33 1.51
N GLU A 283 -15.01 37.39 2.01
CA GLU A 283 -15.79 36.46 1.18
C GLU A 283 -16.80 37.21 0.28
N THR A 284 -17.49 38.20 0.85
CA THR A 284 -18.42 39.03 0.07
C THR A 284 -17.70 39.90 -0.96
N ALA A 285 -16.55 40.49 -0.59
CA ALA A 285 -15.73 41.29 -1.50
C ALA A 285 -15.14 40.44 -2.63
N ALA A 286 -14.65 39.24 -2.33
CA ALA A 286 -14.14 38.31 -3.33
C ALA A 286 -15.23 37.86 -4.30
N SER A 287 -16.43 37.58 -3.80
CA SER A 287 -17.60 37.25 -4.64
C SER A 287 -17.95 38.39 -5.60
N ALA A 288 -17.93 39.65 -5.11
CA ALA A 288 -18.17 40.81 -5.95
C ALA A 288 -17.05 41.05 -6.97
N ALA A 289 -15.78 40.91 -6.57
CA ALA A 289 -14.62 41.04 -7.44
C ALA A 289 -14.63 39.98 -8.56
N PHE A 290 -14.99 38.74 -8.22
CA PHE A 290 -15.10 37.63 -9.16
C PHE A 290 -16.33 37.76 -10.08
N ALA A 291 -17.47 38.26 -9.57
CA ALA A 291 -18.61 38.60 -10.42
C ALA A 291 -18.26 39.70 -11.42
N GLY A 292 -17.50 40.71 -10.99
CA GLY A 292 -16.95 41.76 -11.86
C GLY A 292 -16.00 41.21 -12.93
N PHE A 293 -15.17 40.23 -12.58
CA PHE A 293 -14.28 39.54 -13.52
C PHE A 293 -15.03 38.85 -14.69
N PHE A 294 -16.29 38.42 -14.47
CA PHE A 294 -17.17 37.85 -15.51
C PHE A 294 -18.24 38.80 -16.05
N SER A 295 -18.18 40.10 -15.69
CA SER A 295 -19.19 41.10 -16.08
C SER A 295 -20.63 40.71 -15.71
N LEU A 296 -20.82 40.03 -14.59
CA LEU A 296 -22.13 39.54 -14.15
C LEU A 296 -23.00 40.67 -13.61
N LYS A 297 -24.21 40.82 -14.15
CA LYS A 297 -25.23 41.74 -13.63
C LYS A 297 -25.92 41.09 -12.42
N THR A 298 -25.35 41.25 -11.23
CA THR A 298 -25.96 40.73 -9.99
C THR A 298 -27.04 41.67 -9.47
N SER A 299 -28.29 41.20 -9.42
CA SER A 299 -29.42 41.90 -8.81
C SER A 299 -29.31 41.84 -7.27
N ALA A 300 -28.95 42.96 -6.65
CA ALA A 300 -29.24 43.29 -5.24
C ALA A 300 -28.79 42.29 -4.15
N LYS A 301 -27.49 42.27 -3.81
CA LYS A 301 -26.98 41.90 -2.46
C LYS A 301 -25.70 42.62 -2.01
N PHE A 302 -24.96 43.28 -2.90
CA PHE A 302 -23.66 43.88 -2.60
C PHE A 302 -23.75 45.40 -2.44
N GLY A 303 -24.33 45.85 -1.32
CA GLY A 303 -24.30 47.27 -0.92
C GLY A 303 -22.86 47.73 -0.63
N ASP A 304 -22.53 48.97 -1.04
CA ASP A 304 -21.26 49.67 -0.77
C ASP A 304 -19.97 48.90 -1.13
N SER A 305 -20.00 48.16 -2.26
CA SER A 305 -19.03 47.13 -2.63
C SER A 305 -17.71 47.62 -3.22
N GLU A 306 -17.64 48.83 -3.78
CA GLU A 306 -16.45 49.27 -4.53
C GLU A 306 -15.22 49.46 -3.62
N LYS A 307 -15.40 50.15 -2.48
CA LYS A 307 -14.34 50.33 -1.47
C LYS A 307 -13.90 49.00 -0.83
N LEU A 308 -14.84 48.06 -0.64
CA LEU A 308 -14.54 46.74 -0.09
C LEU A 308 -13.75 45.87 -1.08
N VAL A 309 -14.10 45.93 -2.36
CA VAL A 309 -13.38 45.25 -3.45
C VAL A 309 -11.99 45.86 -3.65
N GLU A 310 -11.84 47.18 -3.60
CA GLU A 310 -10.54 47.85 -3.64
C GLU A 310 -9.64 47.42 -2.48
N ASN A 311 -10.18 47.42 -1.25
CA ASN A 311 -9.46 46.95 -0.08
C ASN A 311 -9.03 45.49 -0.22
N TYR A 312 -9.94 44.61 -0.67
CA TYR A 312 -9.64 43.20 -0.95
C TYR A 312 -8.50 43.05 -1.98
N ASN A 313 -8.64 43.69 -3.16
CA ASN A 313 -7.67 43.60 -4.25
C ASN A 313 -6.29 44.12 -3.83
N SER A 314 -6.23 45.15 -2.96
CA SER A 314 -4.96 45.66 -2.43
C SER A 314 -4.20 44.64 -1.56
N LYS A 315 -4.90 43.61 -1.06
CA LYS A 315 -4.35 42.56 -0.19
C LYS A 315 -4.05 41.26 -0.93
N VAL A 316 -4.45 41.12 -2.20
CA VAL A 316 -4.16 39.95 -3.04
C VAL A 316 -2.69 40.00 -3.46
N ALA A 317 -1.92 38.98 -3.07
CA ALA A 317 -0.50 38.85 -3.40
C ALA A 317 -0.29 38.04 -4.68
N SER A 318 -1.05 36.96 -4.87
CA SER A 318 -1.06 36.19 -6.10
C SER A 318 -2.46 35.64 -6.40
N SER A 319 -2.71 35.33 -7.67
CA SER A 319 -4.01 34.85 -8.14
C SER A 319 -3.82 33.76 -9.19
N MET A 320 -4.67 32.75 -9.15
CA MET A 320 -4.69 31.63 -10.08
C MET A 320 -6.12 31.35 -10.53
N VAL A 321 -6.33 31.16 -11.83
CA VAL A 321 -7.64 30.79 -12.38
C VAL A 321 -7.59 29.35 -12.91
N LEU A 322 -8.52 28.53 -12.45
CA LEU A 322 -8.73 27.15 -12.86
C LEU A 322 -10.05 27.03 -13.61
N SER A 323 -10.05 26.32 -14.73
CA SER A 323 -11.26 26.03 -15.50
C SER A 323 -11.31 24.55 -15.81
N HIS A 324 -12.43 23.92 -15.47
CA HIS A 324 -12.73 22.52 -15.69
C HIS A 324 -13.96 22.43 -16.60
N GLY A 325 -13.78 21.90 -17.81
CA GLY A 325 -14.83 21.81 -18.81
C GLY A 325 -15.14 23.13 -19.50
N GLY A 326 -15.96 23.05 -20.54
CA GLY A 326 -16.34 24.20 -21.36
C GLY A 326 -15.25 24.70 -22.32
N PRO A 327 -15.48 25.86 -22.97
CA PRO A 327 -14.51 26.46 -23.88
C PRO A 327 -13.31 27.06 -23.12
N SER A 328 -12.15 27.10 -23.78
CA SER A 328 -10.94 27.70 -23.21
C SER A 328 -11.15 29.17 -22.86
N LEU A 329 -10.91 29.55 -21.61
CA LEU A 329 -11.06 30.91 -21.13
C LEU A 329 -9.90 31.80 -21.58
N LYS A 330 -10.21 32.89 -22.28
CA LYS A 330 -9.27 34.01 -22.50
C LYS A 330 -9.66 35.18 -21.62
N ALA A 331 -8.72 35.69 -20.83
CA ALA A 331 -8.97 36.78 -19.88
C ALA A 331 -9.56 38.06 -20.53
N SER A 332 -9.31 38.30 -21.82
CA SER A 332 -9.81 39.46 -22.57
C SER A 332 -11.23 39.34 -23.12
N GLU A 333 -11.81 38.13 -23.14
CA GLU A 333 -13.08 37.80 -23.82
C GLU A 333 -14.10 37.14 -22.87
N LEU A 334 -13.92 37.30 -21.55
CA LEU A 334 -14.74 36.61 -20.54
C LEU A 334 -16.18 37.14 -20.50
N ASN A 335 -17.10 36.37 -21.08
CA ASN A 335 -18.53 36.56 -20.96
C ASN A 335 -19.16 35.22 -20.53
N LEU A 336 -19.90 35.22 -19.42
CA LEU A 336 -20.54 34.02 -18.88
C LEU A 336 -21.48 33.35 -19.88
N THR A 337 -22.26 34.13 -20.64
CA THR A 337 -23.23 33.58 -21.61
C THR A 337 -22.52 32.83 -22.73
N ASN A 338 -21.36 33.33 -23.18
CA ASN A 338 -20.56 32.65 -24.20
C ASN A 338 -19.92 31.37 -23.65
N TRP A 339 -19.51 31.38 -22.37
CA TRP A 339 -18.98 30.20 -21.71
C TRP A 339 -20.05 29.12 -21.54
N GLU A 340 -21.25 29.50 -21.10
CA GLU A 340 -22.41 28.60 -20.90
C GLU A 340 -22.87 27.93 -22.21
N MET A 341 -22.96 28.68 -23.31
CA MET A 341 -23.30 28.11 -24.63
C MET A 341 -22.29 27.08 -25.13
N GLY A 342 -21.04 27.11 -24.64
CA GLY A 342 -19.98 26.19 -25.07
C GLY A 342 -19.87 24.91 -24.24
N LEU A 343 -20.80 24.64 -23.31
CA LEU A 343 -20.70 23.55 -22.34
C LEU A 343 -21.25 22.20 -22.82
N GLU A 344 -22.24 22.22 -23.72
CA GLU A 344 -23.03 21.04 -24.12
C GLU A 344 -22.17 19.85 -24.59
N ASP A 345 -21.03 20.12 -25.23
CA ASP A 345 -20.12 19.09 -25.74
C ASP A 345 -18.85 18.88 -24.89
N LYS A 346 -18.72 19.60 -23.78
CA LYS A 346 -17.45 19.70 -23.03
C LYS A 346 -17.65 19.54 -21.53
N LEU A 347 -18.56 18.65 -21.16
CA LEU A 347 -18.80 18.30 -19.77
C LEU A 347 -17.63 17.49 -19.20
N VAL A 348 -17.29 17.79 -17.96
CA VAL A 348 -16.26 17.07 -17.19
C VAL A 348 -16.80 16.72 -15.82
N ALA A 349 -16.11 15.82 -15.13
CA ALA A 349 -16.39 15.51 -13.74
C ALA A 349 -15.99 16.69 -12.83
N ILE A 350 -17.00 17.42 -12.33
CA ILE A 350 -16.85 18.57 -11.43
C ILE A 350 -17.00 18.20 -9.95
N ASP A 351 -17.48 16.99 -9.65
CA ASP A 351 -17.36 16.35 -8.34
C ASP A 351 -17.43 14.83 -8.51
N ARG A 352 -16.85 14.10 -7.55
CA ARG A 352 -16.77 12.63 -7.57
C ARG A 352 -17.12 12.09 -6.20
N ARG A 353 -17.81 10.96 -6.17
CA ARG A 353 -18.07 10.16 -4.97
C ARG A 353 -17.54 8.76 -5.18
N GLY A 354 -17.01 8.17 -4.12
CA GLY A 354 -16.41 6.84 -4.19
C GLY A 354 -16.47 6.11 -2.87
N ARG A 355 -16.05 4.85 -2.93
CA ARG A 355 -15.82 3.99 -1.78
C ARG A 355 -14.40 3.42 -1.84
N PRO A 356 -13.79 3.03 -0.71
CA PRO A 356 -12.51 2.35 -0.71
C PRO A 356 -12.48 1.15 -1.67
N ILE A 357 -11.33 0.90 -2.29
CA ILE A 357 -11.19 -0.13 -3.33
C ILE A 357 -11.41 -1.55 -2.79
N TYR A 358 -11.09 -1.79 -1.52
CA TYR A 358 -11.31 -3.08 -0.85
C TYR A 358 -12.80 -3.38 -0.61
N ASP A 359 -13.69 -2.38 -0.64
CA ASP A 359 -15.15 -2.59 -0.53
C ASP A 359 -15.76 -3.19 -1.80
N LEU A 360 -15.02 -3.19 -2.91
CA LEU A 360 -15.43 -3.87 -4.14
C LEU A 360 -15.29 -5.40 -4.05
N ILE A 361 -14.49 -5.88 -3.10
CA ILE A 361 -14.15 -7.29 -2.93
C ILE A 361 -15.26 -7.96 -2.13
N THR A 362 -16.18 -8.62 -2.83
CA THR A 362 -17.33 -9.30 -2.22
C THR A 362 -17.47 -10.72 -2.77
N PRO A 363 -18.14 -11.64 -2.06
CA PRO A 363 -18.40 -12.99 -2.58
C PRO A 363 -19.19 -12.99 -3.90
N ARG A 364 -20.00 -11.94 -4.15
CA ARG A 364 -20.74 -11.77 -5.41
C ARG A 364 -19.85 -11.32 -6.57
N ALA A 365 -18.89 -10.44 -6.28
CA ALA A 365 -17.96 -9.92 -7.29
C ALA A 365 -16.87 -10.93 -7.68
N LEU A 366 -16.54 -11.85 -6.77
CA LEU A 366 -15.53 -12.89 -6.93
C LEU A 366 -16.11 -14.25 -6.47
N PRO A 367 -17.05 -14.84 -7.24
CA PRO A 367 -17.68 -16.11 -6.89
C PRO A 367 -16.72 -17.30 -6.94
N GLU A 368 -15.50 -17.12 -7.46
CA GLU A 368 -14.46 -18.15 -7.53
C GLU A 368 -13.79 -18.40 -6.18
N LEU A 369 -13.97 -17.51 -5.21
CA LEU A 369 -13.29 -17.55 -3.91
C LEU A 369 -14.25 -17.94 -2.79
N SER A 370 -13.74 -18.69 -1.81
CA SER A 370 -14.48 -18.93 -0.57
C SER A 370 -14.65 -17.63 0.26
N GLU A 371 -15.73 -17.53 1.03
CA GLU A 371 -15.97 -16.36 1.90
C GLU A 371 -14.81 -16.08 2.87
N SER A 372 -14.17 -17.14 3.38
CA SER A 372 -13.00 -17.01 4.27
C SER A 372 -11.81 -16.39 3.56
N LEU A 373 -11.63 -16.67 2.28
CA LEU A 373 -10.53 -16.15 1.47
C LEU A 373 -10.82 -14.71 1.03
N ILE A 374 -12.08 -14.39 0.74
CA ILE A 374 -12.54 -13.01 0.52
C ILE A 374 -12.21 -12.11 1.70
N PHE A 375 -12.53 -12.51 2.93
CA PHE A 375 -12.24 -11.70 4.12
C PHE A 375 -10.72 -11.46 4.29
N ARG A 376 -9.90 -12.48 4.04
CA ARG A 376 -8.44 -12.36 4.08
C ARG A 376 -7.92 -11.43 2.98
N LEU A 377 -8.44 -11.55 1.76
CA LEU A 377 -8.10 -10.69 0.64
C LEU A 377 -8.44 -9.21 0.93
N VAL A 378 -9.62 -8.94 1.49
CA VAL A 378 -10.02 -7.60 1.94
C VAL A 378 -9.02 -7.05 2.95
N GLY A 379 -8.63 -7.85 3.95
CA GLY A 379 -7.65 -7.45 4.97
C GLY A 379 -6.29 -7.09 4.37
N VAL A 380 -5.78 -7.88 3.43
CA VAL A 380 -4.49 -7.63 2.77
C VAL A 380 -4.52 -6.37 1.91
N VAL A 381 -5.57 -6.16 1.11
CA VAL A 381 -5.72 -4.94 0.29
C VAL A 381 -5.93 -3.70 1.15
N LYS A 382 -6.71 -3.82 2.23
CA LYS A 382 -6.88 -2.73 3.22
C LYS A 382 -5.55 -2.34 3.86
N ALA A 383 -4.74 -3.31 4.28
CA ALA A 383 -3.42 -3.05 4.85
C ALA A 383 -2.48 -2.33 3.86
N ALA A 384 -2.56 -2.66 2.57
CA ALA A 384 -1.80 -1.96 1.52
C ALA A 384 -2.26 -0.49 1.37
N VAL A 385 -3.57 -0.23 1.40
CA VAL A 385 -4.11 1.14 1.38
C VAL A 385 -3.66 1.91 2.61
N GLU A 386 -3.81 1.37 3.81
CA GLU A 386 -3.39 2.02 5.06
C GLU A 386 -1.88 2.31 5.07
N ARG A 387 -1.06 1.40 4.56
CA ARG A 387 0.39 1.61 4.41
C ARG A 387 0.70 2.79 3.47
N TYR A 388 0.00 2.90 2.35
CA TYR A 388 0.18 4.01 1.42
C TYR A 388 -0.17 5.37 2.05
N TYR A 389 -1.25 5.43 2.83
CA TYR A 389 -1.60 6.63 3.59
C TYR A 389 -0.54 6.94 4.66
N ALA A 390 -0.15 5.94 5.46
CA ALA A 390 0.87 6.11 6.50
C ALA A 390 2.23 6.56 5.94
N ALA A 391 2.61 6.10 4.74
CA ALA A 391 3.83 6.53 4.04
C ALA A 391 3.87 8.04 3.73
N ASN A 392 2.68 8.62 3.55
CA ASN A 392 2.48 9.99 3.07
C ASN A 392 1.91 10.92 4.15
N SER A 393 1.70 10.41 5.37
CA SER A 393 1.41 11.19 6.56
C SER A 393 2.69 11.83 7.09
N ILE A 394 2.78 13.15 7.03
CA ILE A 394 3.86 13.96 7.60
C ILE A 394 3.31 14.62 8.85
N VAL A 395 3.76 14.12 10.01
CA VAL A 395 3.29 14.56 11.32
C VAL A 395 4.10 15.78 11.77
N GLY A 396 3.43 16.88 12.04
CA GLY A 396 4.09 18.10 12.53
C GLY A 396 3.09 19.16 12.94
N CYS A 397 3.58 20.33 13.31
CA CYS A 397 2.72 21.40 13.79
C CYS A 397 2.10 22.15 12.63
N LEU A 398 0.76 22.16 12.60
CA LEU A 398 -0.02 22.73 11.50
C LEU A 398 -0.39 24.20 11.73
N ASP A 399 -0.18 24.76 12.92
CA ASP A 399 -0.51 26.16 13.19
C ASP A 399 0.61 27.08 12.71
N PRO A 400 0.40 27.93 11.68
CA PRO A 400 1.44 28.82 11.18
C PRO A 400 1.80 29.95 12.13
N LEU A 401 1.03 30.17 13.19
CA LEU A 401 1.38 31.12 14.25
C LEU A 401 2.38 30.54 15.26
N SER A 402 2.58 29.22 15.28
CA SER A 402 3.53 28.55 16.17
C SER A 402 4.97 28.70 15.67
N ILE A 403 5.93 28.84 16.59
CA ILE A 403 7.37 28.83 16.26
C ILE A 403 7.84 27.48 15.71
N PHE A 404 7.06 26.43 15.98
CA PHE A 404 7.31 25.04 15.60
C PHE A 404 6.55 24.63 14.33
N TYR A 405 5.89 25.59 13.66
CA TYR A 405 5.17 25.33 12.42
C TYR A 405 6.04 24.55 11.41
N ASP A 406 5.50 23.42 10.94
CA ASP A 406 6.09 22.62 9.89
C ASP A 406 5.27 22.79 8.61
N ASN A 407 5.86 23.49 7.65
CA ASN A 407 5.24 23.80 6.37
C ASN A 407 5.04 22.58 5.43
N ALA A 408 5.62 21.44 5.78
CA ALA A 408 5.47 20.17 5.09
C ALA A 408 4.43 19.27 5.77
N ALA A 409 4.14 19.50 7.05
CA ALA A 409 3.23 18.68 7.83
C ALA A 409 1.79 18.76 7.33
N ASN A 410 1.14 17.61 7.24
CA ASN A 410 -0.29 17.51 6.92
C ASN A 410 -1.11 16.77 7.98
N VAL A 411 -0.45 16.13 8.94
CA VAL A 411 -1.08 15.55 10.12
C VAL A 411 -0.61 16.35 11.33
N ALA A 412 -1.55 16.74 12.18
CA ALA A 412 -1.23 17.43 13.41
C ALA A 412 -0.39 16.53 14.33
N ALA A 413 0.73 17.06 14.83
CA ALA A 413 1.44 16.44 15.94
C ALA A 413 0.65 16.59 17.25
N ASP A 414 0.83 15.65 18.16
CA ASP A 414 0.14 15.62 19.46
C ASP A 414 0.49 16.83 20.34
N HIS A 415 1.71 17.37 20.20
CA HIS A 415 2.23 18.49 20.99
C HIS A 415 2.87 19.55 20.10
N CYS A 416 2.26 20.73 20.07
CA CYS A 416 2.71 21.90 19.31
C CYS A 416 2.83 23.17 20.15
N GLU A 417 2.83 23.01 21.47
CA GLU A 417 2.96 24.10 22.42
C GLU A 417 4.41 24.63 22.43
N ASP A 418 4.57 25.93 22.69
CA ASP A 418 5.85 26.63 22.81
C ASP A 418 6.62 26.20 24.08
N THR A 419 6.94 24.92 24.20
CA THR A 419 7.78 24.42 25.29
C THR A 419 9.25 24.64 24.94
N PRO A 420 10.06 25.25 25.84
CA PRO A 420 11.49 25.45 25.59
C PRO A 420 12.20 24.12 25.34
N PHE A 421 12.82 23.98 24.18
CA PHE A 421 13.72 22.88 23.86
C PHE A 421 15.01 23.01 24.68
N HIS A 422 15.41 21.96 25.39
CA HIS A 422 16.72 21.89 26.03
C HIS A 422 17.72 21.22 25.09
N ASP A 423 18.61 22.02 24.49
CA ASP A 423 19.65 21.49 23.62
C ASP A 423 20.75 20.80 24.43
N THR A 424 20.64 19.49 24.60
CA THR A 424 21.68 18.69 25.26
C THR A 424 23.01 18.67 24.50
N THR A 425 23.05 19.12 23.23
CA THR A 425 24.28 19.23 22.44
C THR A 425 25.00 20.56 22.62
N ALA A 426 24.36 21.56 23.23
CA ALA A 426 24.92 22.89 23.44
C ALA A 426 25.81 23.00 24.70
N ASP A 427 25.47 22.26 25.77
CA ASP A 427 25.89 22.65 27.13
C ASP A 427 27.17 21.98 27.68
N SER A 428 27.75 20.96 27.05
CA SER A 428 29.05 20.41 27.50
C SER A 428 29.70 19.44 26.51
N GLU A 429 31.00 19.62 26.22
CA GLU A 429 31.83 18.68 25.45
C GLU A 429 31.96 17.29 26.11
N THR A 430 31.56 17.15 27.37
CA THR A 430 31.60 15.88 28.13
C THR A 430 30.22 15.26 28.36
N ALA A 431 29.15 15.88 27.86
CA ALA A 431 27.81 15.33 27.99
C ALA A 431 27.63 14.07 27.12
N GLN A 432 26.92 13.09 27.69
CA GLN A 432 26.51 11.88 27.01
C GLN A 432 25.37 12.20 26.04
N LEU A 433 25.52 11.82 24.77
CA LEU A 433 24.53 12.09 23.73
C LEU A 433 23.36 11.11 23.82
N PRO A 434 22.14 11.51 23.38
CA PRO A 434 20.95 10.66 23.42
C PRO A 434 21.07 9.40 22.57
N PHE A 435 21.97 9.40 21.57
CA PHE A 435 22.13 8.34 20.59
C PHE A 435 23.43 7.55 20.79
N GLY A 436 23.32 6.25 21.08
CA GLY A 436 24.44 5.34 21.35
C GLY A 436 24.85 4.45 20.17
N GLY A 437 24.29 4.70 18.99
CA GLY A 437 24.54 3.93 17.77
C GLY A 437 23.42 2.95 17.43
N ILE A 438 23.64 2.20 16.36
CA ILE A 438 22.74 1.16 15.85
C ILE A 438 23.53 -0.12 15.61
N TYR A 439 22.84 -1.25 15.63
CA TYR A 439 23.41 -2.53 15.23
C TYR A 439 22.32 -3.47 14.72
N THR A 440 22.74 -4.44 13.92
CA THR A 440 21.86 -5.47 13.36
C THR A 440 22.42 -6.84 13.71
N THR A 441 21.58 -7.68 14.33
CA THR A 441 21.88 -9.10 14.52
C THR A 441 21.26 -9.90 13.40
N CYS A 442 21.84 -11.08 13.13
CA CYS A 442 21.31 -12.03 12.17
C CYS A 442 21.17 -13.40 12.84
N GLU A 443 20.03 -14.02 12.64
CA GLU A 443 19.74 -15.38 13.06
C GLU A 443 19.65 -16.27 11.80
N GLY A 444 20.38 -17.37 11.78
CA GLY A 444 20.45 -18.29 10.65
C GLY A 444 21.86 -18.86 10.43
N PRO A 445 22.09 -19.53 9.29
CA PRO A 445 23.41 -20.06 8.90
C PRO A 445 24.47 -18.96 8.80
N GLN A 446 25.71 -19.26 9.22
CA GLN A 446 26.81 -18.28 9.28
C GLN A 446 27.21 -17.74 7.90
N ASP A 447 27.19 -18.58 6.88
CA ASP A 447 27.45 -18.23 5.49
C ASP A 447 26.47 -17.16 5.00
N LEU A 448 25.16 -17.34 5.25
CA LEU A 448 24.14 -16.37 4.88
C LEU A 448 24.17 -15.11 5.75
N CYS A 449 24.40 -15.26 7.06
CA CYS A 449 24.36 -14.13 7.99
C CYS A 449 25.59 -13.21 7.94
N SER A 450 26.73 -13.71 7.44
CA SER A 450 28.01 -12.97 7.44
C SER A 450 27.93 -11.58 6.81
N HIS A 451 27.10 -11.42 5.77
CA HIS A 451 26.92 -10.15 5.05
C HIS A 451 25.92 -9.18 5.69
N TYR A 452 25.08 -9.66 6.62
CA TYR A 452 23.98 -8.87 7.18
C TYR A 452 24.21 -8.41 8.62
N ILE A 453 25.22 -8.95 9.30
CA ILE A 453 25.59 -8.53 10.65
C ILE A 453 26.27 -7.16 10.58
N ILE A 454 25.72 -6.19 11.28
CA ILE A 454 26.27 -4.84 11.38
C ILE A 454 26.56 -4.57 12.86
N PRO A 455 27.83 -4.58 13.29
CA PRO A 455 28.19 -4.29 14.68
C PRO A 455 28.02 -2.80 14.98
N ASN A 456 27.80 -2.47 16.26
CA ASN A 456 27.83 -1.08 16.70
C ASN A 456 29.30 -0.59 16.67
N PRO A 457 29.63 0.50 15.96
CA PRO A 457 31.00 1.00 15.89
C PRO A 457 31.63 1.33 17.26
N ALA A 458 30.82 1.63 18.28
CA ALA A 458 31.33 1.93 19.63
C ALA A 458 31.81 0.68 20.37
N THR A 459 31.14 -0.47 20.20
CA THR A 459 31.45 -1.70 20.94
C THR A 459 32.21 -2.73 20.10
N GLY A 460 32.18 -2.59 18.77
CA GLY A 460 32.65 -3.60 17.82
C GLY A 460 31.79 -4.87 17.78
N ASN A 461 30.70 -4.91 18.55
CA ASN A 461 29.83 -6.07 18.74
C ASN A 461 28.36 -5.69 18.46
N THR A 462 27.47 -6.69 18.43
CA THR A 462 26.02 -6.48 18.30
C THR A 462 25.36 -6.18 19.65
N SER A 463 25.89 -5.18 20.36
CA SER A 463 25.39 -4.75 21.66
C SER A 463 25.51 -3.24 21.83
N CYS A 464 24.66 -2.64 22.66
CA CYS A 464 24.78 -1.24 23.03
C CYS A 464 25.98 -0.99 23.95
N PRO A 465 26.58 0.20 23.89
CA PRO A 465 27.61 0.62 24.84
C PRO A 465 27.02 0.83 26.24
N ASP A 466 27.91 0.82 27.25
CA ASP A 466 27.52 1.03 28.65
C ASP A 466 26.80 2.38 28.82
N GLY A 467 25.66 2.35 29.52
CA GLY A 467 24.83 3.53 29.72
C GLY A 467 23.77 3.77 28.65
N TYR A 468 23.56 2.82 27.73
CA TYR A 468 22.49 2.85 26.73
C TYR A 468 21.56 1.63 26.83
N TRP A 469 20.27 1.82 26.58
CA TRP A 469 19.29 0.76 26.39
C TRP A 469 19.30 0.26 24.95
N SER A 470 19.17 -1.06 24.79
CA SER A 470 18.90 -1.66 23.48
C SER A 470 17.39 -1.70 23.22
N THR A 471 16.98 -1.11 22.10
CA THR A 471 15.59 -1.09 21.66
C THR A 471 15.48 -1.72 20.28
N LYS A 472 14.73 -2.82 20.17
CA LYS A 472 14.39 -3.44 18.89
C LYS A 472 13.52 -2.46 18.09
N LEU A 473 13.92 -2.11 16.87
CA LEU A 473 13.21 -1.12 16.06
C LEU A 473 12.32 -1.77 15.00
N LEU A 474 12.89 -2.70 14.23
CA LEU A 474 12.22 -3.35 13.10
C LEU A 474 11.71 -4.75 13.48
N PRO A 475 10.61 -5.22 12.87
CA PRO A 475 10.23 -6.62 12.93
C PRO A 475 11.32 -7.51 12.28
N PRO A 476 11.31 -8.83 12.52
CA PRO A 476 12.24 -9.75 11.87
C PRO A 476 12.12 -9.67 10.34
N GLN A 477 13.23 -9.47 9.64
CA GLN A 477 13.26 -9.39 8.18
C GLN A 477 14.01 -10.58 7.59
N VAL A 478 13.32 -11.36 6.75
CA VAL A 478 13.94 -12.45 5.99
C VAL A 478 14.72 -11.84 4.82
N ARG A 479 16.04 -12.04 4.80
CA ARG A 479 16.95 -11.43 3.81
C ARG A 479 17.21 -12.35 2.63
N SER A 480 17.82 -13.49 2.92
CA SER A 480 18.23 -14.49 1.94
C SER A 480 17.91 -15.87 2.45
N CYS A 481 17.58 -16.77 1.54
CA CYS A 481 17.36 -18.18 1.84
C CYS A 481 18.24 -19.04 0.94
N ALA A 482 18.72 -20.17 1.49
CA ALA A 482 19.45 -21.20 0.77
C ALA A 482 18.91 -22.59 1.12
N VAL A 483 19.25 -23.58 0.30
CA VAL A 483 18.88 -24.97 0.49
C VAL A 483 20.13 -25.78 0.77
N ASN A 484 20.13 -26.50 1.89
CA ASN A 484 21.21 -27.36 2.31
C ASN A 484 20.77 -28.81 2.21
N CYS A 485 21.33 -29.55 1.26
CA CYS A 485 20.96 -30.93 0.97
C CYS A 485 22.03 -31.91 1.50
N GLN A 486 21.63 -32.81 2.40
CA GLN A 486 22.46 -33.92 2.84
C GLN A 486 22.11 -35.21 2.10
N ASN A 487 23.12 -35.88 1.53
CA ASN A 487 22.94 -37.16 0.85
C ASN A 487 22.66 -38.27 1.86
N GLN A 488 21.49 -38.92 1.76
CA GLN A 488 21.12 -40.04 2.63
C GLN A 488 21.52 -41.42 2.06
N GLY A 489 22.10 -41.48 0.85
CA GLY A 489 22.61 -42.71 0.22
C GLY A 489 22.38 -42.74 -1.29
N VAL A 490 22.80 -43.82 -1.97
CA VAL A 490 22.73 -43.95 -3.45
C VAL A 490 21.29 -44.15 -3.97
N PHE A 491 20.36 -44.61 -3.12
CA PHE A 491 18.96 -44.92 -3.48
C PHE A 491 17.92 -44.06 -2.74
N GLN A 492 18.34 -43.06 -1.97
CA GLN A 492 17.44 -42.17 -1.22
C GLN A 492 17.56 -40.75 -1.76
N GLN A 493 16.43 -40.03 -1.83
CA GLN A 493 16.46 -38.61 -2.16
C GLN A 493 17.28 -37.85 -1.12
N PRO A 494 18.05 -36.83 -1.54
CA PRO A 494 18.79 -36.00 -0.60
C PRO A 494 17.81 -35.26 0.32
N ASP A 495 18.14 -35.20 1.60
CA ASP A 495 17.36 -34.50 2.61
C ASP A 495 17.73 -33.02 2.57
N CYS A 496 16.88 -32.24 1.92
CA CYS A 496 17.10 -30.83 1.63
C CYS A 496 16.38 -29.95 2.65
N VAL A 497 17.14 -29.27 3.49
CA VAL A 497 16.62 -28.32 4.47
C VAL A 497 16.71 -26.92 3.91
N HIS A 498 15.63 -26.15 4.05
CA HIS A 498 15.65 -24.74 3.72
C HIS A 498 16.07 -23.92 4.94
N GLU A 499 17.02 -23.01 4.76
CA GLU A 499 17.52 -22.16 5.83
C GLU A 499 17.56 -20.71 5.36
N CYS A 500 17.17 -19.77 6.22
CA CYS A 500 17.18 -18.35 5.88
C CYS A 500 17.95 -17.52 6.90
N ALA A 501 18.55 -16.43 6.43
CA ALA A 501 19.09 -15.37 7.26
C ALA A 501 17.98 -14.38 7.62
N VAL A 502 17.71 -14.23 8.91
CA VAL A 502 16.71 -13.31 9.45
C VAL A 502 17.39 -12.22 10.26
N THR A 503 17.20 -10.97 9.87
CA THR A 503 17.85 -9.82 10.54
C THR A 503 16.92 -9.14 11.53
N LEU A 504 17.48 -8.74 12.67
CA LEU A 504 16.83 -7.93 13.70
C LEU A 504 17.64 -6.64 13.89
N SER A 505 16.99 -5.49 13.74
CA SER A 505 17.65 -4.19 13.85
C SER A 505 17.33 -3.50 15.16
N TYR A 506 18.38 -2.97 15.80
CA TYR A 506 18.35 -2.33 17.11
C TYR A 506 18.97 -0.95 17.07
N TRP A 507 18.51 -0.08 17.97
CA TRP A 507 19.15 1.21 18.23
C TRP A 507 19.36 1.40 19.73
N CYS A 508 20.36 2.22 20.06
CA CYS A 508 20.80 2.45 21.42
C CYS A 508 20.34 3.83 21.91
N ALA A 509 19.47 3.84 22.92
CA ALA A 509 18.93 5.05 23.54
C ALA A 509 19.60 5.32 24.89
N VAL A 510 19.91 6.58 25.22
CA VAL A 510 20.59 6.89 26.48
C VAL A 510 19.76 6.45 27.70
N ASN A 511 20.42 5.80 28.67
CA ASN A 511 19.82 5.38 29.93
C ASN A 511 20.27 6.33 31.07
N PRO A 512 19.41 7.26 31.52
CA PRO A 512 19.74 8.21 32.59
C PRO A 512 19.92 7.57 33.97
N MET A 513 19.57 6.28 34.17
CA MET A 513 19.72 5.58 35.46
C MET A 513 21.14 5.06 35.72
N THR A 514 22.03 5.13 34.73
CA THR A 514 23.34 4.49 34.82
C THR A 514 24.40 5.46 35.38
N ASN A 515 24.81 5.25 36.63
CA ASN A 515 25.88 6.01 37.29
C ASN A 515 27.27 5.38 37.06
N ASN A 516 27.58 4.98 35.82
CA ASN A 516 28.89 4.41 35.51
C ASN A 516 29.96 5.50 35.35
N THR A 517 31.18 5.19 35.78
CA THR A 517 32.36 6.06 35.71
C THR A 517 33.06 6.04 34.35
N LYS A 518 32.79 5.02 33.52
CA LYS A 518 33.16 4.95 32.10
C LYS A 518 31.91 5.19 31.25
N LYS A 519 31.59 6.46 30.98
CA LYS A 519 30.46 6.81 30.11
C LYS A 519 30.96 6.92 28.68
N GLU A 520 30.49 6.02 27.83
CA GLU A 520 30.58 6.23 26.39
C GLU A 520 29.77 7.47 26.03
N LEU A 521 30.38 8.36 25.25
CA LEU A 521 29.87 9.69 24.96
C LEU A 521 28.74 9.71 23.93
N GLY A 522 28.58 8.62 23.17
CA GLY A 522 27.59 8.47 22.10
C GLY A 522 27.99 9.15 20.79
N PHE A 523 27.10 9.08 19.80
CA PHE A 523 27.33 9.56 18.43
C PHE A 523 26.57 10.85 18.13
N LEU A 524 27.21 11.74 17.37
CA LEU A 524 26.52 12.85 16.71
C LEU A 524 25.65 12.30 15.58
N PHE A 525 24.43 12.84 15.45
CA PHE A 525 23.49 12.48 14.39
C PHE A 525 23.57 13.50 13.26
N GLY A 526 23.90 13.05 12.05
CA GLY A 526 24.07 13.89 10.85
C GLY A 526 22.90 13.77 9.88
N GLY A 527 21.71 13.40 10.38
CA GLY A 527 20.56 13.05 9.56
C GLY A 527 20.63 11.62 9.01
N LEU A 528 19.71 11.32 8.12
CA LEU A 528 19.62 10.03 7.43
C LEU A 528 19.20 10.23 5.98
N TYR A 529 19.42 9.22 5.17
CA TYR A 529 18.91 9.16 3.81
C TYR A 529 18.54 7.73 3.45
N THR A 530 17.80 7.57 2.36
CA THR A 530 17.46 6.26 1.81
C THR A 530 17.88 6.19 0.34
N ASP A 531 17.59 5.06 -0.29
CA ASP A 531 17.66 4.86 -1.74
C ASP A 531 16.80 5.84 -2.56
N THR A 532 15.83 6.49 -1.93
CA THR A 532 14.83 7.36 -2.57
C THR A 532 14.78 8.76 -1.97
N SER A 533 15.09 8.90 -0.67
CA SER A 533 15.08 10.17 0.05
C SER A 533 16.50 10.70 0.24
N THR A 534 16.68 12.01 0.04
CA THR A 534 17.96 12.68 0.29
C THR A 534 18.08 13.14 1.74
N ASN A 535 19.31 13.20 2.25
CA ASN A 535 19.59 13.76 3.57
C ASN A 535 19.29 15.27 3.54
N PRO A 536 18.43 15.81 4.42
CA PRO A 536 18.12 17.23 4.49
C PRO A 536 19.34 18.15 4.68
N ILE A 537 20.43 17.66 5.28
CA ILE A 537 21.64 18.45 5.53
C ILE A 537 22.47 18.64 4.26
N THR A 538 22.64 17.57 3.47
CA THR A 538 23.47 17.58 2.26
C THR A 538 22.67 17.83 0.99
N ASN A 539 21.34 17.73 1.06
CA ASN A 539 20.42 17.67 -0.08
C ASN A 539 20.74 16.56 -1.09
N ALA A 540 21.54 15.56 -0.70
CA ALA A 540 21.96 14.43 -1.52
C ALA A 540 21.81 13.10 -0.76
N GLN A 541 21.95 11.98 -1.45
CA GLN A 541 21.97 10.64 -0.85
C GLN A 541 23.35 10.32 -0.25
N THR A 542 23.87 11.24 0.54
CA THR A 542 25.22 11.16 1.12
C THR A 542 25.24 11.74 2.54
N CYS A 543 26.19 11.27 3.35
CA CYS A 543 26.44 11.85 4.66
C CYS A 543 27.22 13.18 4.56
N PRO A 544 27.06 14.07 5.56
CA PRO A 544 27.91 15.25 5.70
C PRO A 544 29.40 14.90 5.85
N LEU A 545 30.28 15.88 5.71
CA LEU A 545 31.71 15.70 5.97
C LEU A 545 31.93 15.25 7.42
N TYR A 546 32.86 14.33 7.65
CA TYR A 546 33.18 13.71 8.95
C TYR A 546 32.10 12.76 9.51
N TYR A 547 31.11 12.39 8.71
CA TYR A 547 30.08 11.41 9.07
C TYR A 547 30.20 10.14 8.24
N GLU A 548 30.01 9.01 8.90
CA GLU A 548 29.96 7.69 8.28
C GLU A 548 28.52 7.17 8.19
N PRO A 549 28.13 6.51 7.08
CA PRO A 549 26.81 5.92 6.94
C PRO A 549 26.75 4.56 7.62
N LEU A 550 25.85 4.40 8.59
CA LEU A 550 25.47 3.10 9.15
C LEU A 550 24.14 2.64 8.55
N GLN A 551 24.08 1.40 8.10
CA GLN A 551 22.88 0.82 7.52
C GLN A 551 21.92 0.33 8.61
N LEU A 552 20.63 0.66 8.46
CA LEU A 552 19.53 0.27 9.33
C LEU A 552 18.43 -0.35 8.46
N GLY A 553 18.10 -1.63 8.66
CA GLY A 553 17.18 -2.33 7.76
C GLY A 553 17.75 -2.48 6.34
N ARG A 554 16.88 -2.40 5.32
CA ARG A 554 17.29 -2.59 3.91
C ARG A 554 17.76 -1.29 3.26
N ARG A 555 17.05 -0.19 3.48
CA ARG A 555 17.18 1.07 2.70
C ARG A 555 17.68 2.26 3.51
N ILE A 556 17.53 2.25 4.83
CA ILE A 556 17.88 3.42 5.65
C ILE A 556 19.38 3.45 5.90
N ARG A 557 20.00 4.61 5.68
CA ARG A 557 21.39 4.90 6.06
C ARG A 557 21.41 6.09 7.00
N VAL A 558 21.90 5.84 8.21
CA VAL A 558 22.00 6.82 9.30
C VAL A 558 23.41 7.39 9.33
N CYS A 559 23.55 8.71 9.25
CA CYS A 559 24.85 9.36 9.29
C CYS A 559 25.28 9.61 10.73
N VAL A 560 26.40 9.02 11.14
CA VAL A 560 26.93 9.13 12.50
C VAL A 560 28.35 9.66 12.50
N SER A 561 28.73 10.38 13.57
CA SER A 561 30.10 10.81 13.77
C SER A 561 30.48 10.75 15.26
N THR A 562 31.72 10.38 15.53
CA THR A 562 32.35 10.50 16.86
C THR A 562 33.16 11.78 17.00
N ASP A 563 33.43 12.48 15.88
CA ASP A 563 34.25 13.68 15.84
C ASP A 563 33.43 14.91 16.28
N ARG A 564 33.59 15.29 17.54
CA ARG A 564 32.89 16.44 18.13
C ARG A 564 33.46 17.79 17.69
N GLU A 565 34.68 17.84 17.19
CA GLU A 565 35.33 19.10 16.78
C GLU A 565 34.82 19.51 15.40
N PHE A 566 34.93 18.61 14.42
CA PHE A 566 34.55 18.91 13.03
C PHE A 566 33.11 18.51 12.70
N GLY A 567 32.57 17.47 13.35
CA GLY A 567 31.22 16.96 13.09
C GLY A 567 30.10 17.85 13.64
N ARG A 568 30.33 18.58 14.75
CA ARG A 568 29.31 19.40 15.44
C ARG A 568 28.65 20.44 14.53
N ARG A 569 29.35 20.92 13.50
CA ARG A 569 28.78 21.88 12.52
C ARG A 569 27.57 21.31 11.77
N TYR A 570 27.55 20.00 11.53
CA TYR A 570 26.51 19.32 10.77
C TYR A 570 25.64 18.42 11.66
N SER A 571 25.78 18.51 12.99
CA SER A 571 25.00 17.69 13.92
C SER A 571 23.59 18.23 14.10
N LEU A 572 22.60 17.35 13.98
CA LEU A 572 21.23 17.58 14.40
C LEU A 572 21.03 17.00 15.79
N ALA A 573 20.29 17.71 16.65
CA ALA A 573 19.81 17.13 17.89
C ALA A 573 18.84 15.98 17.59
N PHE A 574 18.92 14.92 18.39
CA PHE A 574 18.24 13.66 18.13
C PHE A 574 17.32 13.29 19.29
N GLY A 575 16.03 13.11 18.97
CA GLY A 575 14.96 12.85 19.94
C GLY A 575 14.52 11.40 20.03
N GLY A 576 15.14 10.49 19.26
CA GLY A 576 14.84 9.06 19.28
C GLY A 576 14.23 8.52 17.98
N PHE A 577 14.22 7.19 17.86
CA PHE A 577 13.46 6.45 16.85
C PHE A 577 12.21 5.83 17.47
N TYR A 578 11.18 5.63 16.66
CA TYR A 578 10.08 4.74 16.98
C TYR A 578 9.51 4.12 15.71
N ALA A 579 8.81 3.01 15.87
CA ALA A 579 8.29 2.21 14.78
C ALA A 579 7.01 1.47 15.19
N CYS A 580 6.56 0.54 14.36
CA CYS A 580 5.27 -0.15 14.48
C CYS A 580 5.17 -1.03 15.72
N GLN A 581 6.27 -1.64 16.15
CA GLN A 581 6.29 -2.51 17.34
C GLN A 581 7.07 -1.87 18.50
N SER A 582 7.68 -0.71 18.28
CA SER A 582 8.65 -0.12 19.20
C SER A 582 8.37 1.36 19.44
N GLY A 583 8.19 1.74 20.71
CA GLY A 583 8.03 3.14 21.10
C GLY A 583 9.36 3.85 21.34
N ASN A 584 9.30 5.15 21.60
CA ASN A 584 10.46 5.97 21.87
C ASN A 584 10.80 6.02 23.38
N PRO A 585 11.89 5.37 23.84
CA PRO A 585 12.33 5.42 25.23
C PRO A 585 12.79 6.82 25.67
N LEU A 586 13.16 7.70 24.73
CA LEU A 586 13.62 9.06 25.03
C LEU A 586 12.47 10.03 25.28
N TYR A 587 11.22 9.64 25.05
CA TYR A 587 10.07 10.49 25.31
C TYR A 587 10.06 11.00 26.76
N ASP A 588 10.07 10.08 27.73
CA ASP A 588 10.06 10.45 29.15
C ASP A 588 11.36 11.20 29.53
N VAL A 589 12.50 10.81 28.95
CA VAL A 589 13.83 11.36 29.30
C VAL A 589 14.00 12.82 28.88
N LEU A 590 13.50 13.18 27.70
CA LEU A 590 13.67 14.50 27.12
C LEU A 590 12.46 15.43 27.38
N SER A 591 11.28 14.87 27.67
CA SER A 591 10.05 15.66 27.88
C SER A 591 9.80 16.07 29.33
N LEU A 592 10.39 15.37 30.30
CA LEU A 592 10.14 15.60 31.73
C LEU A 592 11.35 16.24 32.40
N ASN A 593 11.10 17.23 33.26
CA ASN A 593 12.12 17.72 34.18
C ASN A 593 12.61 16.56 35.08
N THR A 594 13.90 16.53 35.42
CA THR A 594 14.56 15.41 36.15
C THR A 594 13.83 15.00 37.42
N THR A 595 13.25 15.98 38.14
CA THR A 595 12.48 15.75 39.37
C THR A 595 11.11 15.10 39.11
N THR A 596 10.44 15.44 38.02
CA THR A 596 9.16 14.86 37.59
C THR A 596 9.37 13.46 37.04
N TRP A 597 10.44 13.26 36.27
CA TRP A 597 10.83 11.96 35.73
C TRP A 597 11.10 10.93 36.83
N GLN A 598 11.84 11.32 37.88
CA GLN A 598 12.10 10.44 39.03
C GLN A 598 10.80 10.02 39.73
N LYS A 599 9.82 10.92 39.89
CA LYS A 599 8.51 10.61 40.47
C LYS A 599 7.68 9.68 39.60
N VAL A 600 7.62 9.91 38.28
CA VAL A 600 6.90 9.04 37.33
C VAL A 600 7.51 7.64 37.32
N GLN A 601 8.84 7.53 37.36
CA GLN A 601 9.54 6.23 37.45
C GLN A 601 9.28 5.55 38.79
N GLN A 602 9.22 6.30 39.89
CA GLN A 602 8.91 5.76 41.22
C GLN A 602 7.47 5.22 41.30
N GLU A 603 6.51 5.87 40.64
CA GLU A 603 5.13 5.38 40.50
C GLU A 603 5.03 4.17 39.55
N LYS A 604 5.72 4.19 38.40
CA LYS A 604 5.80 3.00 37.51
C LYS A 604 6.41 1.79 38.25
N ARG A 605 7.45 1.99 39.06
CA ARG A 605 8.06 0.93 39.90
C ARG A 605 7.11 0.39 40.99
N LYS A 606 6.24 1.25 41.55
CA LYS A 606 5.19 0.80 42.49
C LYS A 606 4.11 -0.05 41.81
N PHE A 607 3.80 0.24 40.54
CA PHE A 607 2.79 -0.49 39.77
C PHE A 607 3.32 -1.79 39.15
N PHE A 608 4.58 -1.84 38.71
CA PHE A 608 5.15 -2.98 37.97
C PHE A 608 6.22 -3.80 38.74
N GLY A 609 6.53 -3.45 39.99
CA GLY A 609 7.50 -4.18 40.83
C GLY A 609 8.97 -3.80 40.60
N ASP A 610 9.84 -4.08 41.59
CA ASP A 610 11.26 -3.68 41.62
C ASP A 610 12.13 -4.64 40.75
N PRO A 611 12.78 -4.18 39.67
CA PRO A 611 13.58 -5.03 38.79
C PRO A 611 15.00 -5.16 39.37
N LYS A 612 15.14 -5.86 40.49
CA LYS A 612 16.44 -5.98 41.17
C LYS A 612 17.15 -7.31 41.02
N ASN A 613 16.64 -8.27 40.24
CA ASN A 613 17.37 -9.52 39.99
C ASN A 613 17.04 -10.23 38.67
N THR A 614 16.46 -9.55 37.68
CA THR A 614 16.29 -10.11 36.33
C THR A 614 17.35 -9.52 35.40
N PRO A 615 18.18 -10.36 34.75
CA PRO A 615 19.08 -9.90 33.70
C PRO A 615 18.27 -9.15 32.64
N VAL A 616 18.69 -7.94 32.27
CA VAL A 616 18.01 -7.12 31.26
C VAL A 616 17.96 -7.82 29.89
N ASP A 617 18.83 -8.81 29.65
CA ASP A 617 18.80 -9.71 28.49
C ASP A 617 17.57 -10.64 28.44
N GLU A 618 16.91 -10.91 29.58
CA GLU A 618 15.66 -11.70 29.61
C GLU A 618 14.40 -10.85 29.44
N LEU A 619 14.45 -9.53 29.64
CA LEU A 619 13.32 -8.63 29.37
C LEU A 619 13.16 -8.31 27.88
N ALA A 620 14.18 -8.61 27.06
CA ALA A 620 14.20 -8.46 25.61
C ALA A 620 13.92 -9.77 24.85
N ARG A 621 13.90 -10.92 25.55
CA ARG A 621 13.44 -12.20 25.01
C ARG A 621 11.99 -12.40 25.41
N GLY A 622 11.07 -12.05 24.50
CA GLY A 622 9.66 -12.38 24.67
C GLY A 622 9.50 -13.89 24.88
N ASN A 623 9.01 -14.27 26.06
CA ASN A 623 8.51 -15.61 26.29
C ASN A 623 6.99 -15.53 26.12
N ASP A 624 6.47 -16.34 25.20
CA ASP A 624 5.13 -16.25 24.60
C ASP A 624 4.03 -16.86 25.49
N ASN A 625 4.09 -16.60 26.80
CA ASN A 625 3.06 -17.01 27.74
C ASN A 625 2.54 -15.75 28.43
N GLY A 626 1.27 -15.43 28.17
CA GLY A 626 0.57 -14.28 28.72
C GLY A 626 0.76 -14.14 30.23
N GLU A 627 0.84 -12.88 30.68
CA GLU A 627 1.08 -12.41 32.07
C GLU A 627 2.54 -12.02 32.38
N ASN A 628 3.03 -10.97 31.71
CA ASN A 628 3.78 -9.84 32.31
C ASN A 628 4.18 -8.83 31.21
N SER A 629 3.49 -7.70 31.13
CA SER A 629 3.70 -6.68 30.09
C SER A 629 5.09 -5.99 30.22
N PRO A 630 5.94 -5.98 29.18
CA PRO A 630 7.19 -5.20 29.18
C PRO A 630 6.87 -3.70 29.07
N LEU A 631 7.76 -2.82 29.54
CA LEU A 631 7.57 -1.35 29.47
C LEU A 631 7.24 -0.90 28.03
N VAL A 632 5.98 -0.58 27.77
CA VAL A 632 5.54 -0.04 26.47
C VAL A 632 5.86 1.45 26.44
N TRP A 633 6.86 1.84 25.65
CA TRP A 633 7.15 3.26 25.38
C TRP A 633 6.13 3.85 24.40
N PRO A 634 5.81 5.15 24.48
CA PRO A 634 4.89 5.79 23.55
C PRO A 634 5.53 5.98 22.17
N LYS A 635 4.73 5.85 21.10
CA LYS A 635 5.16 6.03 19.71
C LYS A 635 5.06 7.49 19.26
N GLN A 636 5.70 8.37 20.03
CA GLN A 636 5.64 9.82 19.81
C GLN A 636 7.00 10.48 20.08
N CYS A 637 7.15 11.69 19.57
CA CYS A 637 8.34 12.48 19.81
C CYS A 637 8.31 13.18 21.17
N PRO A 638 9.48 13.46 21.77
CA PRO A 638 9.55 14.27 22.98
C PRO A 638 9.03 15.69 22.75
N ASN A 639 8.70 16.40 23.83
CA ASN A 639 8.25 17.79 23.75
C ASN A 639 9.31 18.68 23.06
N GLY A 640 8.86 19.52 22.13
CA GLY A 640 9.74 20.37 21.30
C GLY A 640 10.37 19.66 20.09
N TYR A 641 10.09 18.37 19.88
CA TYR A 641 10.52 17.60 18.71
C TYR A 641 9.35 17.27 17.79
N THR A 642 9.59 17.32 16.48
CA THR A 642 8.66 16.88 15.44
C THR A 642 9.05 15.50 14.91
N SER A 643 8.05 14.75 14.45
CA SER A 643 8.25 13.41 13.89
C SER A 643 8.52 13.49 12.40
N HIS A 644 9.61 12.87 11.96
CA HIS A 644 9.96 12.76 10.55
C HIS A 644 10.03 11.30 10.16
N MET A 645 9.45 10.97 9.03
CA MET A 645 9.51 9.62 8.49
C MET A 645 10.90 9.33 7.92
N ALA A 646 11.51 8.24 8.37
CA ALA A 646 12.75 7.72 7.79
C ALA A 646 12.47 6.90 6.52
N ALA A 647 11.76 5.78 6.66
CA ALA A 647 11.33 4.93 5.55
C ALA A 647 10.20 3.98 5.99
N ILE A 648 9.61 3.28 5.03
CA ILE A 648 8.88 2.04 5.29
C ILE A 648 9.83 0.89 4.97
N GLU A 649 10.06 0.03 5.95
CA GLU A 649 10.85 -1.20 5.83
C GLU A 649 9.88 -2.39 5.85
N ASP A 650 9.73 -3.02 4.68
CA ASP A 650 8.69 -4.00 4.38
C ASP A 650 7.29 -3.44 4.65
N THR A 651 6.78 -3.61 5.87
CA THR A 651 5.45 -3.13 6.27
C THR A 651 5.49 -2.17 7.43
N CYS A 652 6.69 -1.87 7.93
CA CYS A 652 6.84 -1.05 9.11
C CYS A 652 7.37 0.35 8.82
N LEU A 653 6.57 1.35 9.21
CA LEU A 653 6.95 2.75 9.24
C LEU A 653 7.96 3.02 10.36
N VAL A 654 9.13 3.53 10.00
CA VAL A 654 10.15 4.01 10.94
C VAL A 654 10.15 5.53 10.95
N ASN A 655 9.99 6.10 12.12
CA ASN A 655 10.04 7.54 12.36
C ASN A 655 11.20 7.91 13.27
N TYR A 656 11.69 9.12 13.12
CA TYR A 656 12.74 9.71 13.95
C TYR A 656 12.36 11.13 14.37
N CYS A 657 12.85 11.55 15.53
CA CYS A 657 12.51 12.83 16.12
C CYS A 657 13.69 13.80 16.02
N ILE A 658 13.45 15.01 15.52
CA ILE A 658 14.39 16.13 15.55
C ILE A 658 13.66 17.38 16.07
N PRO A 659 14.37 18.40 16.58
CA PRO A 659 13.72 19.59 17.07
C PRO A 659 12.93 20.27 15.94
N ALA A 660 11.75 20.75 16.28
CA ALA A 660 10.89 21.44 15.34
C ALA A 660 11.64 22.63 14.69
N ASN A 661 11.35 22.91 13.42
CA ASN A 661 11.97 24.01 12.65
C ASN A 661 13.51 23.88 12.44
N SER A 662 14.11 22.70 12.69
CA SER A 662 15.53 22.42 12.39
C SER A 662 15.82 22.27 10.90
N LEU A 663 14.83 21.86 10.11
CA LEU A 663 14.93 21.65 8.66
C LEU A 663 14.19 22.76 7.91
N LYS A 664 14.80 23.96 7.81
CA LYS A 664 14.18 25.13 7.16
C LYS A 664 14.15 25.08 5.64
N THR A 665 14.71 24.03 5.01
CA THR A 665 14.70 23.89 3.56
C THR A 665 13.29 23.63 3.06
N VAL A 666 12.76 24.55 2.26
CA VAL A 666 11.53 24.35 1.47
C VAL A 666 11.81 23.26 0.44
N LYS A 667 11.55 22.01 0.83
CA LYS A 667 11.62 20.86 -0.07
C LYS A 667 10.23 20.61 -0.63
N GLU A 668 10.15 20.38 -1.93
CA GLU A 668 8.92 19.93 -2.54
C GLU A 668 8.53 18.56 -1.95
N ARG A 669 7.30 18.46 -1.45
CA ARG A 669 6.80 17.18 -0.94
C ARG A 669 6.67 16.24 -2.11
N GLN A 670 7.21 15.04 -1.96
CA GLN A 670 7.10 14.00 -2.96
C GLN A 670 6.19 12.90 -2.42
N LEU A 671 5.21 12.53 -3.23
CA LEU A 671 4.34 11.40 -2.96
C LEU A 671 5.16 10.10 -3.02
N LYS A 672 5.15 9.34 -1.93
CA LYS A 672 5.77 8.02 -1.86
C LYS A 672 4.79 6.99 -2.41
N ARG A 673 5.13 6.39 -3.54
CA ARG A 673 4.28 5.39 -4.22
C ARG A 673 4.68 3.96 -3.83
N PRO A 674 3.73 3.02 -3.76
CA PRO A 674 4.04 1.59 -3.65
C PRO A 674 4.80 1.08 -4.89
N PRO A 675 5.53 -0.05 -4.80
CA PRO A 675 5.54 -1.00 -3.68
C PRO A 675 6.53 -0.64 -2.57
N PHE A 676 6.11 -0.86 -1.33
CA PHE A 676 6.94 -0.65 -0.13
C PHE A 676 7.63 -1.94 0.31
N ILE A 677 7.06 -3.09 -0.07
CA ILE A 677 7.59 -4.42 0.27
C ILE A 677 8.70 -4.82 -0.70
N GLN A 678 9.79 -5.36 -0.15
CA GLN A 678 10.84 -6.00 -0.94
C GLN A 678 10.78 -7.51 -0.79
N LEU A 679 10.66 -8.21 -1.92
CA LEU A 679 10.76 -9.67 -1.95
C LEU A 679 12.19 -10.10 -1.53
N PRO A 680 12.33 -11.24 -0.84
CA PRO A 680 13.63 -11.75 -0.42
C PRO A 680 14.43 -12.24 -1.64
N GLU A 681 15.75 -12.17 -1.55
CA GLU A 681 16.63 -12.72 -2.58
C GLU A 681 16.85 -14.22 -2.29
N PHE A 682 16.47 -15.07 -3.24
CA PHE A 682 16.76 -16.50 -3.17
C PHE A 682 18.15 -16.71 -3.79
N VAL A 683 19.14 -17.10 -2.98
CA VAL A 683 20.53 -17.21 -3.45
C VAL A 683 20.67 -18.48 -4.29
N ASP A 684 21.02 -18.23 -5.54
CA ASP A 684 21.11 -19.20 -6.62
C ASP A 684 22.37 -20.06 -6.45
N SER A 685 22.25 -21.19 -5.75
CA SER A 685 23.27 -22.25 -5.86
C SER A 685 22.73 -23.67 -5.68
N ALA A 686 21.50 -23.84 -5.19
CA ALA A 686 20.75 -25.09 -5.26
C ALA A 686 19.27 -24.85 -4.91
N VAL A 687 18.65 -23.80 -5.46
CA VAL A 687 17.19 -23.82 -5.55
C VAL A 687 16.91 -25.00 -6.47
N GLY A 688 16.57 -26.16 -5.90
CA GLY A 688 16.21 -27.31 -6.70
C GLY A 688 15.19 -26.83 -7.71
N LYS A 689 15.36 -27.14 -9.01
CA LYS A 689 14.42 -26.73 -10.07
C LYS A 689 12.95 -26.88 -9.64
N GLU A 690 12.67 -27.86 -8.79
CA GLU A 690 11.40 -28.08 -8.10
C GLU A 690 10.85 -26.89 -7.29
N PHE A 691 11.65 -26.15 -6.53
CA PHE A 691 11.20 -24.95 -5.79
C PHE A 691 10.91 -23.80 -6.75
N GLU A 692 11.77 -23.58 -7.74
CA GLU A 692 11.56 -22.55 -8.75
C GLU A 692 10.33 -22.86 -9.63
N GLU A 693 10.15 -24.13 -10.01
CA GLU A 693 8.98 -24.64 -10.74
C GLU A 693 7.69 -24.59 -9.88
N ALA A 694 7.76 -24.79 -8.56
CA ALA A 694 6.61 -24.69 -7.67
C ALA A 694 6.24 -23.23 -7.35
N TYR A 695 7.24 -22.38 -7.13
CA TYR A 695 7.08 -20.96 -6.84
C TYR A 695 6.60 -20.17 -8.08
N ASN A 696 7.20 -20.45 -9.25
CA ASN A 696 6.78 -19.87 -10.53
C ASN A 696 5.68 -20.70 -11.23
N GLY A 697 5.27 -21.81 -10.64
CA GLY A 697 4.24 -22.69 -11.17
C GLY A 697 2.87 -22.00 -11.25
N PRO A 698 1.96 -22.50 -12.11
CA PRO A 698 0.68 -21.85 -12.34
C PRO A 698 -0.11 -21.74 -11.03
N LEU A 699 -0.61 -20.52 -10.75
CA LEU A 699 -1.48 -20.26 -9.61
C LEU A 699 -2.79 -21.04 -9.79
N ARG A 700 -3.27 -21.65 -8.71
CA ARG A 700 -4.49 -22.46 -8.67
C ARG A 700 -5.34 -22.03 -7.48
N LEU A 701 -6.64 -21.97 -7.69
CA LEU A 701 -7.65 -21.66 -6.68
C LEU A 701 -8.69 -22.78 -6.70
N VAL A 702 -9.09 -23.23 -5.51
CA VAL A 702 -10.14 -24.24 -5.38
C VAL A 702 -11.35 -23.61 -4.72
N ASP A 703 -12.47 -23.58 -5.44
CA ASP A 703 -13.74 -23.19 -4.84
C ASP A 703 -14.22 -24.32 -3.93
N ALA A 704 -14.08 -24.12 -2.62
CA ALA A 704 -14.49 -25.09 -1.61
C ALA A 704 -15.99 -25.41 -1.63
N SER A 705 -16.83 -24.52 -2.19
CA SER A 705 -18.29 -24.69 -2.23
C SER A 705 -18.76 -25.50 -3.43
N SER A 706 -18.20 -25.26 -4.62
CA SER A 706 -18.58 -25.95 -5.86
C SER A 706 -17.61 -27.07 -6.28
N GLY A 707 -16.44 -27.16 -5.65
CA GLY A 707 -15.37 -28.09 -6.00
C GLY A 707 -14.70 -27.78 -7.35
N ARG A 708 -14.95 -26.59 -7.92
CA ARG A 708 -14.35 -26.14 -9.18
C ARG A 708 -12.93 -25.68 -8.94
N VAL A 709 -12.04 -26.01 -9.87
CA VAL A 709 -10.63 -25.59 -9.84
C VAL A 709 -10.45 -24.52 -10.92
N TYR A 710 -9.82 -23.41 -10.54
CA TYR A 710 -9.43 -22.35 -11.45
C TYR A 710 -7.91 -22.32 -11.54
N GLN A 711 -7.38 -22.17 -12.75
CA GLN A 711 -5.95 -22.05 -13.01
C GLN A 711 -5.66 -20.74 -13.74
N ARG A 712 -4.52 -20.14 -13.41
CA ARG A 712 -3.99 -18.98 -14.11
C ARG A 712 -3.28 -19.43 -15.39
N ASP A 713 -3.82 -19.03 -16.54
CA ASP A 713 -3.29 -19.33 -17.87
C ASP A 713 -3.11 -18.04 -18.68
N HIS A 714 -1.91 -17.80 -19.22
CA HIS A 714 -1.54 -16.61 -20.00
C HIS A 714 -1.97 -15.23 -19.41
N GLY A 715 -2.17 -15.13 -18.10
CA GLY A 715 -2.56 -13.90 -17.40
C GLY A 715 -4.06 -13.79 -17.08
N ASP A 716 -4.86 -14.76 -17.50
CA ASP A 716 -6.28 -14.87 -17.20
C ASP A 716 -6.58 -16.06 -16.28
N TRP A 717 -7.64 -15.93 -15.49
CA TRP A 717 -8.12 -17.01 -14.62
C TRP A 717 -9.24 -17.78 -15.30
N VAL A 718 -8.98 -19.04 -15.63
CA VAL A 718 -9.89 -19.92 -16.38
C VAL A 718 -10.25 -21.13 -15.51
N MET A 719 -11.50 -21.58 -15.62
CA MET A 719 -11.95 -22.82 -14.97
C MET A 719 -11.29 -24.02 -15.66
N GLU A 720 -10.68 -24.89 -14.88
CA GLU A 720 -10.11 -26.14 -15.40
C GLU A 720 -11.26 -27.03 -15.87
N SER A 721 -11.33 -27.28 -17.18
CA SER A 721 -12.30 -28.21 -17.75
C SER A 721 -11.93 -29.62 -17.27
N ARG A 722 -12.89 -30.31 -16.66
CA ARG A 722 -12.78 -31.73 -16.33
C ARG A 722 -12.71 -32.51 -17.65
N GLU A 723 -11.52 -32.67 -18.22
CA GLU A 723 -11.32 -33.70 -19.24
C GLU A 723 -11.57 -35.04 -18.55
N ASP A 724 -12.58 -35.77 -19.01
CA ASP A 724 -12.84 -37.12 -18.54
C ASP A 724 -11.58 -37.98 -18.77
N GLU A 725 -10.82 -38.18 -17.69
CA GLU A 725 -9.63 -39.04 -17.59
C GLU A 725 -9.99 -40.54 -17.74
N ARG A 726 -11.00 -40.84 -18.55
CA ARG A 726 -11.54 -42.19 -18.82
C ARG A 726 -10.99 -42.80 -20.10
N THR A 727 -10.36 -42.02 -20.98
CA THR A 727 -9.89 -42.50 -22.30
C THR A 727 -8.40 -42.89 -22.34
N SER A 728 -7.56 -42.43 -21.40
CA SER A 728 -6.13 -42.82 -21.33
C SER A 728 -5.88 -44.13 -20.57
N ASN A 729 -6.72 -44.45 -19.57
CA ASN A 729 -6.60 -45.68 -18.80
C ASN A 729 -7.04 -46.93 -19.59
N ILE A 730 -7.96 -46.78 -20.55
CA ILE A 730 -8.41 -47.91 -21.38
C ILE A 730 -7.31 -48.31 -22.38
N THR A 731 -6.61 -47.34 -22.98
CA THR A 731 -5.56 -47.62 -23.97
C THR A 731 -4.31 -48.24 -23.35
N SER A 732 -3.93 -47.80 -22.14
CA SER A 732 -2.80 -48.37 -21.38
C SER A 732 -3.10 -49.76 -20.82
N VAL A 733 -4.31 -50.02 -20.31
CA VAL A 733 -4.71 -51.37 -19.86
C VAL A 733 -4.78 -52.36 -21.03
N ILE A 734 -5.28 -51.95 -22.20
CA ILE A 734 -5.32 -52.82 -23.40
C ILE A 734 -3.89 -53.19 -23.86
N GLN A 735 -2.92 -52.27 -23.80
CA GLN A 735 -1.54 -52.56 -24.16
C GLN A 735 -0.87 -53.54 -23.19
N ILE A 736 -1.12 -53.40 -21.88
CA ILE A 736 -0.58 -54.33 -20.87
C ILE A 736 -1.22 -55.71 -21.02
N CYS A 737 -2.54 -55.79 -21.22
CA CYS A 737 -3.23 -57.06 -21.44
C CYS A 737 -2.75 -57.76 -22.73
N ALA A 738 -2.50 -57.02 -23.82
CA ALA A 738 -1.97 -57.58 -25.06
C ALA A 738 -0.54 -58.13 -24.88
N ALA A 739 0.32 -57.43 -24.13
CA ALA A 739 1.67 -57.88 -23.84
C ALA A 739 1.69 -59.15 -22.97
N VAL A 740 0.83 -59.24 -21.96
CA VAL A 740 0.69 -60.43 -21.09
C VAL A 740 0.10 -61.61 -21.87
N MET A 741 -0.91 -61.39 -22.71
CA MET A 741 -1.44 -62.45 -23.58
C MET A 741 -0.40 -62.94 -24.58
N GLY A 742 0.40 -62.03 -25.15
CA GLY A 742 1.51 -62.37 -26.04
C GLY A 742 2.58 -63.23 -25.36
N SER A 743 2.95 -62.92 -24.12
CA SER A 743 3.95 -63.70 -23.37
C SER A 743 3.42 -65.09 -22.98
N VAL A 744 2.14 -65.21 -22.59
CA VAL A 744 1.51 -66.51 -22.28
C VAL A 744 1.46 -67.40 -23.53
N VAL A 745 1.09 -66.85 -24.69
CA VAL A 745 1.09 -67.61 -25.94
C VAL A 745 2.50 -68.07 -26.32
N LEU A 746 3.52 -67.22 -26.12
CA LEU A 746 4.91 -67.59 -26.38
C LEU A 746 5.38 -68.75 -25.49
N VAL A 747 5.01 -68.73 -24.20
CA VAL A 747 5.32 -69.81 -23.25
C VAL A 747 4.63 -71.11 -23.64
N ILE A 748 3.36 -71.05 -24.07
CA ILE A 748 2.62 -72.24 -24.53
C ILE A 748 3.27 -72.80 -25.80
N VAL A 749 3.63 -71.96 -26.77
CA VAL A 749 4.31 -72.39 -28.00
C VAL A 749 5.66 -73.03 -27.68
N LEU A 750 6.46 -72.44 -26.78
CA LEU A 750 7.72 -73.03 -26.33
C LEU A 750 7.52 -74.38 -25.64
N ALA A 751 6.50 -74.51 -24.78
CA ALA A 751 6.15 -75.77 -24.14
C ALA A 751 5.75 -76.86 -25.16
N VAL A 752 4.96 -76.49 -26.18
CA VAL A 752 4.58 -77.41 -27.28
C VAL A 752 5.79 -77.82 -28.10
N ILE A 753 6.72 -76.89 -28.39
CA ILE A 753 7.97 -77.21 -29.09
C ILE A 753 8.82 -78.16 -28.26
N ILE A 754 8.96 -77.93 -26.94
CA ILE A 754 9.71 -78.81 -26.04
C ILE A 754 9.09 -80.20 -25.99
N LEU A 755 7.75 -80.30 -25.90
CA LEU A 755 7.05 -81.58 -25.94
C LEU A 755 7.20 -82.28 -27.30
N TYR A 756 7.17 -81.55 -28.41
CA TYR A 756 7.38 -82.09 -29.75
C TYR A 756 8.82 -82.60 -29.95
N VAL A 757 9.81 -81.86 -29.44
CA VAL A 757 11.23 -82.24 -29.48
C VAL A 757 11.47 -83.45 -28.59
N ASN A 758 10.94 -83.51 -27.37
CA ASN A 758 11.07 -84.67 -26.49
C ASN A 758 10.41 -85.93 -27.08
N LYS A 759 9.24 -85.80 -27.72
CA LYS A 759 8.58 -86.91 -28.42
C LYS A 759 9.35 -87.39 -29.65
N ARG A 760 10.16 -86.52 -30.27
CA ARG A 760 11.05 -86.86 -31.39
C ARG A 760 12.37 -87.50 -30.92
N PHE A 761 12.84 -87.16 -29.72
CA PHE A 761 14.04 -87.78 -29.11
C PHE A 761 13.77 -89.18 -28.54
N ASP A 762 12.56 -89.48 -28.07
CA ASP A 762 12.21 -90.83 -27.58
C ASP A 762 12.09 -91.88 -28.70
N CYS A 763 11.97 -91.46 -29.97
CA CYS A 763 12.02 -92.37 -31.12
C CYS A 763 13.45 -92.65 -31.65
N ARG A 764 14.50 -92.09 -31.02
CA ARG A 764 15.92 -92.25 -31.45
C ARG A 764 16.79 -93.10 -30.52
N ARG A 765 16.20 -93.73 -29.49
CA ARG A 765 16.84 -94.79 -28.67
C ARG A 765 16.45 -96.18 -29.21
N ARG A 766 16.90 -96.51 -30.41
CA ARG A 766 17.10 -97.90 -30.86
C ARG A 766 18.42 -97.97 -31.62
N ASP A 767 19.31 -98.79 -31.08
CA ASP A 767 20.31 -99.64 -31.73
C ASP A 767 21.81 -99.40 -31.41
N PRO A 768 22.62 -100.50 -31.38
CA PRO A 768 23.66 -100.72 -30.38
C PRO A 768 25.10 -100.80 -30.93
N CYS A 769 26.01 -101.12 -30.00
CA CYS A 769 27.37 -101.68 -30.16
C CYS A 769 28.51 -100.70 -30.49
N ASN A 770 29.51 -100.67 -29.60
CA ASN A 770 30.89 -100.37 -29.97
C ASN A 770 31.86 -101.28 -29.20
N GLN A 771 32.79 -101.85 -29.96
CA GLN A 771 33.87 -102.77 -29.57
C GLN A 771 35.03 -102.04 -28.87
N GLU A 772 35.77 -102.83 -28.08
CA GLU A 772 37.24 -102.92 -27.91
C GLU A 772 38.10 -101.69 -28.30
N GLY A 773 39.13 -101.25 -27.56
CA GLY A 773 39.89 -101.80 -26.46
C GLY A 773 41.26 -101.07 -26.36
N VAL A 774 42.08 -101.49 -25.38
CA VAL A 774 43.55 -101.32 -25.25
C VAL A 774 44.11 -100.14 -24.43
N MET A 775 44.28 -100.43 -23.12
CA MET A 775 45.51 -100.54 -22.29
C MET A 775 46.76 -99.63 -22.49
N ALA A 776 47.14 -98.95 -21.39
CA ALA A 776 48.47 -98.86 -20.72
C ALA A 776 48.23 -97.98 -19.45
N THR A 777 48.62 -98.26 -18.20
CA THR A 777 49.62 -99.10 -17.51
C THR A 777 49.07 -99.56 -16.17
#